data_AF-A0A7T1HN34-F1
#
_entry.id   AF-A0A7T1HN34-F1
#
_cell.length_a   1.000
_cell.length_b   1.000
_cell.length_c   1.000
_cell.angle_alpha   90.00
_cell.angle_beta   90.00
_cell.angle_gamma   90.00
#
_symmetry.space_group_name_H-M   'P 1'
#
loop_
_entity.id
_entity.type
_entity.pdbx_description
1 polymer ?
#
loop_
_entity_poly.entity_id
_entity_poly.type
_entity_poly.pdbx_seq_one_letter_code
_entity_poly.pdbx_strand_id
1 'polypeptide(L)'
;MELPIDHFRLLGVTPTTDAQSVLRTLQQRLDRAPDQGFTHETLEARGELLRASADLLTDEDRRRTYESHLTSLVGDDAQAMAALEVSSSHEVGGLLLLFEAGQPLETFEQAERCLQPPRAPSLGSGREADLTLLAGLSSQAAATEYRRQRRYEAASQTLTRGLQLLQRMGQCAALRDQMATERDQLLPYRILDLLSRDLAAVAQRNEGMALLEQLVQQRGGMDSEASTMLSPQEFLAFLAQIRSFLTLQEQLDLFERWSRAGSARAELLACKALTASGFAQRKPERIAAALERLAIRGAPPQQTDQACLLLLLGDVDQAEALFSSTAPQNPHHAIDGEDPLLVRLCAVCRDWLAREVLTGYRDLDSEPDLDAYFNDRDVQSFVERQDRRRRRAEAEHPRPATEPVTATTSAALSPPATATGGSLASTPVNSPGSSMSPATPAALSAAGSLFTGAAPLPPLAESMAPGWDLTRDPHHPFPEELSRASMTPQFEQNMEAEDPDLQEVPLLRWSDLHPAQLRSNLWEPVVSRISTELAAFPRPLLWGGALVVGGGLLATGWWLWSPHVADQGRQDSQVAAPQKTPSPSSTAAPTQPQAQPSATMPTPAQALPLEAAEPSEAQMRALLEGWLAAKAAVLAGDKPAVALEAVARSNQAAAVEGERRRDQARDRRQVIDTKVLDLRITEQSPRRVVLVAELRYSDQTLAADGAVIETTPPFTLTNTYVFGREDGPWQLVSFHRGG
;
A
#
# COMPACT_ATOMS: atom_id res chain seq x y z
N MET A 1 27.20 24.69 -21.33
CA MET A 1 26.12 23.86 -20.75
C MET A 1 24.86 24.67 -20.84
N GLU A 2 23.75 24.09 -21.29
CA GLU A 2 22.44 24.72 -21.18
C GLU A 2 21.83 24.43 -19.80
N LEU A 3 21.27 25.46 -19.17
CA LEU A 3 20.44 25.35 -17.97
C LEU A 3 18.97 25.65 -18.31
N PRO A 4 17.99 24.89 -17.81
CA PRO A 4 16.57 25.12 -18.07
C PRO A 4 16.01 26.27 -17.22
N ILE A 5 16.54 27.48 -17.42
CA ILE A 5 16.19 28.69 -16.66
C ILE A 5 16.41 29.96 -17.50
N ASP A 6 15.46 30.90 -17.43
CA ASP A 6 15.57 32.23 -18.04
C ASP A 6 16.27 33.25 -17.12
N HIS A 7 16.74 34.37 -17.67
CA HIS A 7 17.43 35.42 -16.89
C HIS A 7 16.56 36.06 -15.79
N PHE A 8 15.23 36.10 -15.94
CA PHE A 8 14.35 36.65 -14.92
C PHE A 8 14.26 35.71 -13.71
N ARG A 9 14.01 34.41 -13.95
CA ARG A 9 14.02 33.36 -12.91
C ARG A 9 15.39 33.21 -12.25
N LEU A 10 16.48 33.27 -13.03
CA LEU A 10 17.84 33.19 -12.51
C LEU A 10 18.10 34.30 -11.48
N LEU A 11 17.61 35.52 -11.71
CA LEU A 11 17.67 36.63 -10.76
C LEU A 11 16.58 36.58 -9.67
N GLY A 12 15.46 35.91 -9.91
CA GLY A 12 14.31 35.89 -9.00
C GLY A 12 13.38 37.11 -9.17
N VAL A 13 13.28 37.62 -10.39
CA VAL A 13 12.44 38.77 -10.78
C VAL A 13 11.38 38.33 -11.81
N THR A 14 10.40 39.20 -12.08
CA THR A 14 9.38 38.98 -13.13
C THR A 14 9.69 39.76 -14.41
N PRO A 15 9.14 39.38 -15.58
CA PRO A 15 9.18 40.19 -16.80
C PRO A 15 8.57 41.60 -16.66
N THR A 16 7.76 41.83 -15.62
CA THR A 16 7.20 43.15 -15.28
C THR A 16 8.08 44.00 -14.34
N THR A 17 9.21 43.48 -13.86
CA THR A 17 10.09 44.17 -12.90
C THR A 17 10.93 45.27 -13.59
N ASP A 18 10.99 46.46 -13.00
CA ASP A 18 11.75 47.61 -13.53
C ASP A 18 13.27 47.49 -13.30
N ALA A 19 14.06 48.28 -14.04
CA ALA A 19 15.52 48.24 -13.98
C ALA A 19 16.13 48.58 -12.60
N GLN A 20 15.52 49.49 -11.82
CA GLN A 20 16.02 49.80 -10.47
C GLN A 20 15.72 48.66 -9.49
N SER A 21 14.56 48.01 -9.64
CA SER A 21 14.22 46.83 -8.85
C SER A 21 15.07 45.62 -9.24
N VAL A 22 15.42 45.42 -10.52
CA VAL A 22 16.41 44.41 -10.95
C VAL A 22 17.76 44.62 -10.25
N LEU A 23 18.30 45.85 -10.25
CA LEU A 23 19.56 46.15 -9.56
C LEU A 23 19.46 45.98 -8.04
N ARG A 24 18.31 46.28 -7.43
CA ARG A 24 18.06 46.04 -5.99
C ARG A 24 18.07 44.54 -5.66
N THR A 25 17.41 43.71 -6.47
CA THR A 25 17.39 42.25 -6.30
C THR A 25 18.76 41.62 -6.56
N LEU A 26 19.51 42.12 -7.56
CA LEU A 26 20.92 41.75 -7.76
C LEU A 26 21.73 41.96 -6.49
N GLN A 27 21.72 43.18 -5.93
CA GLN A 27 22.49 43.49 -4.73
C GLN A 27 22.09 42.58 -3.56
N GLN A 28 20.80 42.41 -3.31
CA GLN A 28 20.29 41.51 -2.27
C GLN A 28 20.75 40.05 -2.42
N ARG A 29 20.93 39.55 -3.65
CA ARG A 29 21.44 38.17 -3.90
C ARG A 29 22.96 38.07 -3.94
N LEU A 30 23.68 39.16 -4.16
CA LEU A 30 25.13 39.23 -3.93
C LEU A 30 25.44 39.27 -2.43
N ASP A 31 24.68 40.05 -1.66
CA ASP A 31 24.79 40.13 -0.19
C ASP A 31 24.36 38.83 0.49
N ARG A 32 23.37 38.12 -0.07
CA ARG A 32 22.90 36.79 0.37
C ARG A 32 23.51 35.68 -0.49
N ALA A 33 24.81 35.46 -0.32
CA ALA A 33 25.49 34.27 -0.83
C ALA A 33 25.17 33.04 0.04
N PRO A 34 25.08 31.82 -0.54
CA PRO A 34 24.85 30.59 0.23
C PRO A 34 26.03 30.24 1.13
N ASP A 35 25.73 29.83 2.37
CA ASP A 35 26.68 29.62 3.47
C ASP A 35 27.08 28.14 3.68
N GLN A 36 26.53 27.21 2.89
CA GLN A 36 26.64 25.76 3.11
C GLN A 36 28.03 25.15 2.85
N GLY A 37 29.07 25.97 2.67
CA GLY A 37 30.47 25.53 2.51
C GLY A 37 30.99 25.47 1.08
N PHE A 38 30.31 26.11 0.11
CA PHE A 38 30.78 26.22 -1.27
C PHE A 38 32.12 26.97 -1.37
N THR A 39 32.97 26.61 -2.35
CA THR A 39 34.23 27.31 -2.58
C THR A 39 34.01 28.73 -3.12
N HIS A 40 35.02 29.59 -2.91
CA HIS A 40 34.98 30.98 -3.37
C HIS A 40 34.80 31.08 -4.89
N GLU A 41 35.46 30.22 -5.67
CA GLU A 41 35.35 30.15 -7.14
C GLU A 41 33.89 29.95 -7.60
N THR A 42 33.16 29.02 -6.96
CA THR A 42 31.73 28.79 -7.23
C THR A 42 30.85 29.99 -6.84
N LEU A 43 31.17 30.68 -5.75
CA LEU A 43 30.45 31.88 -5.29
C LEU A 43 30.73 33.11 -6.18
N GLU A 44 31.96 33.27 -6.67
CA GLU A 44 32.33 34.30 -7.64
C GLU A 44 31.63 34.06 -8.98
N ALA A 45 31.67 32.82 -9.51
CA ALA A 45 30.97 32.44 -10.74
C ALA A 45 29.43 32.63 -10.64
N ARG A 46 28.83 32.30 -9.49
CA ARG A 46 27.42 32.63 -9.18
C ARG A 46 27.18 34.15 -9.28
N GLY A 47 28.07 34.95 -8.71
CA GLY A 47 28.01 36.41 -8.75
C GLY A 47 28.16 36.99 -10.16
N GLU A 48 29.04 36.42 -11.00
CA GLU A 48 29.21 36.83 -12.40
C GLU A 48 27.97 36.52 -13.25
N LEU A 49 27.36 35.34 -13.11
CA LEU A 49 26.10 35.01 -13.81
C LEU A 49 24.93 35.92 -13.39
N LEU A 50 24.84 36.27 -12.10
CA LEU A 50 23.84 37.21 -11.60
C LEU A 50 24.02 38.61 -12.21
N ARG A 51 25.27 39.13 -12.24
CA ARG A 51 25.59 40.44 -12.84
C ARG A 51 25.30 40.46 -14.34
N ALA A 52 25.82 39.48 -15.09
CA ALA A 52 25.60 39.39 -16.54
C ALA A 52 24.11 39.30 -16.93
N SER A 53 23.29 38.65 -16.09
CA SER A 53 21.83 38.62 -16.25
C SER A 53 21.19 39.98 -15.96
N ALA A 54 21.66 40.70 -14.94
CA ALA A 54 21.13 42.03 -14.60
C ALA A 54 21.52 43.08 -15.64
N ASP A 55 22.75 43.01 -16.18
CA ASP A 55 23.23 43.87 -17.27
C ASP A 55 22.42 43.67 -18.56
N LEU A 56 21.85 42.48 -18.78
CA LEU A 56 20.94 42.18 -19.88
C LEU A 56 19.51 42.68 -19.61
N LEU A 57 19.02 42.58 -18.38
CA LEU A 57 17.65 42.99 -17.99
C LEU A 57 17.49 44.48 -17.64
N THR A 58 18.59 45.23 -17.57
CA THR A 58 18.61 46.70 -17.36
C THR A 58 18.86 47.51 -18.63
N ASP A 59 19.46 46.89 -19.65
CA ASP A 59 19.53 47.41 -21.02
C ASP A 59 18.19 47.19 -21.74
N GLU A 60 17.51 48.28 -22.12
CA GLU A 60 16.14 48.22 -22.66
C GLU A 60 16.07 47.53 -24.03
N ASP A 61 17.05 47.72 -24.91
CA ASP A 61 17.08 47.10 -26.25
C ASP A 61 17.43 45.61 -26.16
N ARG A 62 18.41 45.24 -25.34
CA ARG A 62 18.78 43.83 -25.10
C ARG A 62 17.66 43.07 -24.41
N ARG A 63 17.04 43.66 -23.39
CA ARG A 63 15.87 43.08 -22.70
C ARG A 63 14.71 42.85 -23.66
N ARG A 64 14.34 43.86 -24.45
CA ARG A 64 13.22 43.76 -25.41
C ARG A 64 13.47 42.69 -26.47
N THR A 65 14.72 42.57 -26.93
CA THR A 65 15.15 41.50 -27.83
C THR A 65 14.98 40.14 -27.16
N TYR A 66 15.45 39.98 -25.92
CA TYR A 66 15.33 38.74 -25.14
C TYR A 66 13.88 38.34 -24.83
N GLU A 67 13.03 39.29 -24.44
CA GLU A 67 11.59 39.09 -24.23
C GLU A 67 10.88 38.63 -25.51
N SER A 68 11.29 39.14 -26.68
CA SER A 68 10.76 38.66 -27.96
C SER A 68 11.17 37.21 -28.27
N HIS A 69 12.41 36.82 -27.95
CA HIS A 69 12.87 35.43 -28.08
C HIS A 69 12.10 34.48 -27.14
N LEU A 70 11.94 34.85 -25.86
CA LEU A 70 11.12 34.10 -24.90
C LEU A 70 9.68 33.93 -25.40
N THR A 71 9.09 34.98 -25.97
CA THR A 71 7.73 34.94 -26.53
C THR A 71 7.64 33.99 -27.73
N SER A 72 8.66 33.94 -28.60
CA SER A 72 8.68 32.98 -29.72
C SER A 72 8.80 31.53 -29.28
N LEU A 73 9.62 31.23 -28.26
CA LEU A 73 9.80 29.87 -27.74
C LEU A 73 8.49 29.29 -27.19
N VAL A 74 7.66 30.11 -26.52
CA VAL A 74 6.33 29.72 -26.03
C VAL A 74 5.33 29.45 -27.15
N GLY A 75 5.56 29.98 -28.36
CA GLY A 75 4.67 29.82 -29.51
C GLY A 75 4.89 28.56 -30.35
N ASP A 76 6.16 28.15 -30.52
CA ASP A 76 6.50 27.04 -31.43
C ASP A 76 6.49 25.65 -30.76
N ASP A 77 6.73 25.53 -29.45
CA ASP A 77 6.61 24.24 -28.75
C ASP A 77 6.28 24.42 -27.25
N ALA A 78 5.23 23.77 -26.76
CA ALA A 78 4.75 23.91 -25.38
C ALA A 78 5.69 23.29 -24.31
N GLN A 79 6.83 22.75 -24.75
CA GLN A 79 7.89 22.16 -23.93
C GLN A 79 9.25 22.85 -24.13
N ALA A 80 9.34 23.90 -24.96
CA ALA A 80 10.54 24.69 -25.18
C ALA A 80 10.83 25.62 -23.99
N MET A 81 11.45 25.07 -22.93
CA MET A 81 11.98 25.87 -21.83
C MET A 81 13.12 26.78 -22.32
N ALA A 82 13.20 27.98 -21.74
CA ALA A 82 14.33 28.88 -21.94
C ALA A 82 15.63 28.21 -21.48
N ALA A 83 16.58 28.07 -22.40
CA ALA A 83 17.90 27.49 -22.15
C ALA A 83 18.94 28.60 -22.01
N LEU A 84 19.55 28.73 -20.84
CA LEU A 84 20.69 29.63 -20.63
C LEU A 84 22.00 28.91 -20.92
N GLU A 85 22.77 29.41 -21.89
CA GLU A 85 24.13 28.96 -22.13
C GLU A 85 25.10 29.46 -21.04
N VAL A 86 25.64 28.52 -20.27
CA VAL A 86 26.66 28.75 -19.22
C VAL A 86 27.99 28.12 -19.64
N SER A 87 29.08 28.89 -19.51
CA SER A 87 30.43 28.42 -19.82
C SER A 87 30.93 27.37 -18.81
N SER A 88 31.92 26.55 -19.19
CA SER A 88 32.40 25.44 -18.34
C SER A 88 33.08 25.87 -17.03
N SER A 89 33.56 27.12 -16.92
CA SER A 89 34.04 27.69 -15.65
C SER A 89 32.90 28.09 -14.73
N HIS A 90 31.76 28.48 -15.29
CA HIS A 90 30.58 28.94 -14.55
C HIS A 90 29.59 27.83 -14.21
N GLU A 91 29.89 26.59 -14.60
CA GLU A 91 28.97 25.45 -14.55
C GLU A 91 28.38 25.22 -13.16
N VAL A 92 29.20 25.21 -12.11
CA VAL A 92 28.74 24.94 -10.73
C VAL A 92 27.94 26.12 -10.17
N GLY A 93 28.38 27.36 -10.39
CA GLY A 93 27.64 28.56 -10.01
C GLY A 93 26.28 28.67 -10.70
N GLY A 94 26.19 28.19 -11.95
CA GLY A 94 24.94 28.09 -12.69
C GLY A 94 23.98 27.02 -12.15
N LEU A 95 24.49 25.83 -11.81
CA LEU A 95 23.69 24.78 -11.17
C LEU A 95 23.21 25.16 -9.76
N LEU A 96 24.01 25.95 -9.04
CA LEU A 96 23.65 26.55 -7.76
C LEU A 96 22.53 27.59 -7.92
N LEU A 97 22.55 28.42 -8.97
CA LEU A 97 21.45 29.33 -9.30
C LEU A 97 20.17 28.61 -9.72
N LEU A 98 20.28 27.48 -10.45
CA LEU A 98 19.14 26.61 -10.79
C LEU A 98 18.52 25.99 -9.53
N PHE A 99 19.34 25.64 -8.53
CA PHE A 99 18.87 25.15 -7.23
C PHE A 99 18.17 26.26 -6.42
N GLU A 100 18.76 27.46 -6.34
CA GLU A 100 18.15 28.64 -5.70
C GLU A 100 16.83 29.06 -6.36
N ALA A 101 16.66 28.80 -7.67
CA ALA A 101 15.41 29.03 -8.40
C ALA A 101 14.34 27.94 -8.19
N GLY A 102 14.59 26.97 -7.30
CA GLY A 102 13.61 25.94 -6.93
C GLY A 102 13.46 24.81 -7.95
N GLN A 103 14.54 24.44 -8.65
CA GLN A 103 14.58 23.28 -9.56
C GLN A 103 15.55 22.19 -9.02
N PRO A 104 15.25 21.58 -7.85
CA PRO A 104 16.20 20.73 -7.14
C PRO A 104 16.43 19.36 -7.81
N LEU A 105 15.43 18.81 -8.51
CA LEU A 105 15.60 17.53 -9.21
C LEU A 105 16.52 17.70 -10.41
N GLU A 106 16.31 18.78 -11.15
CA GLU A 106 17.03 19.16 -12.37
C GLU A 106 18.50 19.45 -12.04
N THR A 107 18.77 20.23 -10.97
CA THR A 107 20.13 20.39 -10.44
C THR A 107 20.73 19.07 -10.00
N PHE A 108 20.00 18.21 -9.27
CA PHE A 108 20.54 16.94 -8.79
C PHE A 108 20.99 16.04 -9.95
N GLU A 109 20.14 15.84 -10.96
CA GLU A 109 20.49 15.01 -12.11
C GLU A 109 21.66 15.59 -12.90
N GLN A 110 21.73 16.91 -13.05
CA GLN A 110 22.79 17.55 -13.81
C GLN A 110 24.12 17.55 -13.04
N ALA A 111 24.11 17.72 -11.70
CA ALA A 111 25.28 17.54 -10.85
C ALA A 111 25.77 16.08 -10.84
N GLU A 112 24.85 15.11 -10.78
CA GLU A 112 25.16 13.68 -10.91
C GLU A 112 25.85 13.37 -12.25
N ARG A 113 25.32 13.89 -13.37
CA ARG A 113 25.94 13.74 -14.71
C ARG A 113 27.34 14.36 -14.79
N CYS A 114 27.59 15.47 -14.08
CA CYS A 114 28.90 16.12 -14.07
C CYS A 114 29.92 15.42 -13.15
N LEU A 115 29.45 14.66 -12.15
CA LEU A 115 30.26 13.77 -11.32
C LEU A 115 30.49 12.37 -11.96
N GLN A 116 30.11 12.16 -13.22
CA GLN A 116 30.29 10.91 -13.96
C GLN A 116 31.22 11.08 -15.19
N PRO A 117 31.98 10.03 -15.59
CA PRO A 117 32.78 10.08 -16.81
C PRO A 117 31.90 10.30 -18.05
N PRO A 118 32.34 11.08 -19.06
CA PRO A 118 33.67 11.69 -19.21
C PRO A 118 33.80 13.10 -18.60
N ARG A 119 32.78 13.60 -17.88
CA ARG A 119 32.75 14.98 -17.33
C ARG A 119 33.31 15.10 -15.91
N ALA A 120 33.49 13.97 -15.22
CA ALA A 120 33.98 13.88 -13.85
C ALA A 120 35.19 14.80 -13.58
N PRO A 121 35.13 15.68 -12.56
CA PRO A 121 36.25 16.52 -12.17
C PRO A 121 37.40 15.69 -11.57
N SER A 122 38.59 16.30 -11.45
CA SER A 122 39.74 15.66 -10.81
C SER A 122 39.51 15.46 -9.32
N LEU A 123 39.87 14.26 -8.83
CA LEU A 123 39.72 13.88 -7.43
C LEU A 123 40.49 14.83 -6.50
N GLY A 124 39.82 15.32 -5.46
CA GLY A 124 40.29 16.33 -4.51
C GLY A 124 40.13 17.80 -4.95
N SER A 125 39.37 18.09 -6.01
CA SER A 125 39.20 19.47 -6.53
C SER A 125 38.02 20.23 -5.91
N GLY A 126 38.11 21.57 -5.88
CA GLY A 126 37.01 22.43 -5.42
C GLY A 126 35.71 22.20 -6.20
N ARG A 127 35.80 22.07 -7.54
CA ARG A 127 34.67 21.72 -8.42
C ARG A 127 34.02 20.38 -8.06
N GLU A 128 34.81 19.36 -7.70
CA GLU A 128 34.27 18.09 -7.21
C GLU A 128 33.54 18.26 -5.89
N ALA A 129 34.13 18.98 -4.94
CA ALA A 129 33.54 19.22 -3.63
C ALA A 129 32.21 19.98 -3.73
N ASP A 130 32.17 21.07 -4.50
CA ASP A 130 30.98 21.87 -4.70
C ASP A 130 29.88 21.10 -5.48
N LEU A 131 30.23 20.33 -6.51
CA LEU A 131 29.27 19.47 -7.21
C LEU A 131 28.73 18.36 -6.30
N THR A 132 29.56 17.80 -5.42
CA THR A 132 29.15 16.74 -4.48
C THR A 132 28.24 17.29 -3.38
N LEU A 133 28.58 18.45 -2.82
CA LEU A 133 27.74 19.20 -1.88
C LEU A 133 26.40 19.56 -2.52
N LEU A 134 26.42 20.14 -3.73
CA LEU A 134 25.24 20.54 -4.47
C LEU A 134 24.34 19.34 -4.79
N ALA A 135 24.90 18.20 -5.21
CA ALA A 135 24.14 16.98 -5.45
C ALA A 135 23.47 16.42 -4.18
N GLY A 136 24.12 16.53 -3.01
CA GLY A 136 23.53 16.18 -1.72
C GLY A 136 22.34 17.06 -1.36
N LEU A 137 22.56 18.39 -1.34
CA LEU A 137 21.52 19.37 -0.98
C LEU A 137 20.32 19.32 -1.95
N SER A 138 20.58 19.20 -3.24
CA SER A 138 19.53 19.14 -4.27
C SER A 138 18.74 17.82 -4.24
N SER A 139 19.37 16.67 -3.99
CA SER A 139 18.62 15.41 -3.81
C SER A 139 17.78 15.39 -2.51
N GLN A 140 18.27 15.99 -1.42
CA GLN A 140 17.50 16.15 -0.18
C GLN A 140 16.27 17.06 -0.38
N ALA A 141 16.45 18.18 -1.09
CA ALA A 141 15.35 19.08 -1.44
C ALA A 141 14.33 18.44 -2.39
N ALA A 142 14.78 17.75 -3.44
CA ALA A 142 13.92 17.02 -4.37
C ALA A 142 13.13 15.90 -3.67
N ALA A 143 13.76 15.17 -2.74
CA ALA A 143 13.08 14.18 -1.91
C ALA A 143 12.06 14.82 -0.95
N THR A 144 12.35 16.01 -0.41
CA THR A 144 11.37 16.78 0.40
C THR A 144 10.16 17.21 -0.43
N GLU A 145 10.36 17.60 -1.68
CA GLU A 145 9.27 17.97 -2.58
C GLU A 145 8.44 16.73 -3.01
N TYR A 146 9.08 15.60 -3.34
CA TYR A 146 8.36 14.33 -3.51
C TYR A 146 7.59 13.90 -2.25
N ARG A 147 8.14 14.12 -1.04
CA ARG A 147 7.46 13.86 0.24
C ARG A 147 6.21 14.72 0.41
N ARG A 148 6.24 16.02 0.05
CA ARG A 148 5.05 16.90 0.02
C ARG A 148 3.99 16.39 -0.97
N GLN A 149 4.43 15.92 -2.14
CA GLN A 149 3.58 15.30 -3.17
C GLN A 149 3.13 13.86 -2.84
N ARG A 150 3.46 13.33 -1.64
CA ARG A 150 3.16 11.94 -1.19
C ARG A 150 3.76 10.83 -2.06
N ARG A 151 4.77 11.16 -2.88
CA ARG A 151 5.52 10.23 -3.74
C ARG A 151 6.68 9.63 -2.95
N TYR A 152 6.36 8.92 -1.88
CA TYR A 152 7.34 8.43 -0.90
C TYR A 152 8.37 7.49 -1.50
N GLU A 153 7.98 6.71 -2.51
CA GLU A 153 8.91 5.90 -3.32
C GLU A 153 9.95 6.77 -4.03
N ALA A 154 9.51 7.80 -4.76
CA ALA A 154 10.41 8.70 -5.49
C ALA A 154 11.33 9.49 -4.55
N ALA A 155 10.83 9.88 -3.38
CA ALA A 155 11.63 10.51 -2.32
C ALA A 155 12.75 9.57 -1.83
N SER A 156 12.41 8.32 -1.48
CA SER A 156 13.37 7.33 -0.98
C SER A 156 14.41 6.92 -2.05
N GLN A 157 14.00 6.77 -3.31
CA GLN A 157 14.91 6.54 -4.44
C GLN A 157 15.88 7.72 -4.65
N THR A 158 15.39 8.96 -4.55
CA THR A 158 16.21 10.17 -4.76
C THR A 158 17.26 10.33 -3.66
N LEU A 159 16.87 10.15 -2.39
CA LEU A 159 17.84 10.09 -1.28
C LEU A 159 18.84 8.95 -1.46
N THR A 160 18.40 7.79 -1.94
CA THR A 160 19.29 6.63 -2.15
C THR A 160 20.31 6.88 -3.26
N ARG A 161 19.93 7.49 -4.38
CA ARG A 161 20.87 7.94 -5.44
C ARG A 161 21.88 8.95 -4.87
N GLY A 162 21.41 9.97 -4.16
CA GLY A 162 22.27 10.99 -3.54
C GLY A 162 23.25 10.38 -2.52
N LEU A 163 22.77 9.49 -1.65
CA LEU A 163 23.60 8.76 -0.69
C LEU A 163 24.70 7.94 -1.37
N GLN A 164 24.37 7.16 -2.41
CA GLN A 164 25.34 6.36 -3.17
C GLN A 164 26.39 7.25 -3.86
N LEU A 165 25.97 8.40 -4.40
CA LEU A 165 26.86 9.38 -5.01
C LEU A 165 27.83 9.99 -3.99
N LEU A 166 27.33 10.51 -2.87
CA LEU A 166 28.16 11.09 -1.81
C LEU A 166 29.07 10.03 -1.15
N GLN A 167 28.63 8.76 -1.05
CA GLN A 167 29.47 7.65 -0.60
C GLN A 167 30.60 7.35 -1.59
N ARG A 168 30.34 7.37 -2.91
CA ARG A 168 31.35 7.17 -3.96
C ARG A 168 32.44 8.24 -3.94
N MET A 169 32.06 9.50 -3.69
CA MET A 169 33.02 10.60 -3.58
C MET A 169 33.72 10.66 -2.20
N GLY A 170 33.18 9.97 -1.19
CA GLY A 170 33.75 9.90 0.17
C GLY A 170 33.49 11.12 1.07
N GLN A 171 32.77 12.14 0.56
CA GLN A 171 32.65 13.45 1.19
C GLN A 171 31.37 13.60 2.05
N CYS A 172 31.08 14.83 2.50
CA CYS A 172 29.80 15.27 3.07
C CYS A 172 29.18 14.35 4.14
N ALA A 173 29.99 13.87 5.10
CA ALA A 173 29.58 12.84 6.05
C ALA A 173 28.29 13.18 6.83
N ALA A 174 28.22 14.35 7.46
CA ALA A 174 27.03 14.76 8.22
C ALA A 174 25.74 14.82 7.37
N LEU A 175 25.85 15.24 6.10
CA LEU A 175 24.74 15.26 5.16
C LEU A 175 24.33 13.84 4.74
N ARG A 176 25.28 12.90 4.58
CA ARG A 176 24.96 11.48 4.39
C ARG A 176 24.20 10.90 5.58
N ASP A 177 24.59 11.23 6.80
CA ASP A 177 23.94 10.71 8.00
C ASP A 177 22.51 11.28 8.17
N GLN A 178 22.31 12.56 7.83
CA GLN A 178 20.98 13.19 7.72
C GLN A 178 20.11 12.52 6.64
N MET A 179 20.60 12.42 5.40
CA MET A 179 19.86 11.82 4.29
C MET A 179 19.53 10.34 4.51
N ALA A 180 20.40 9.58 5.19
CA ALA A 180 20.12 8.20 5.58
C ALA A 180 19.00 8.14 6.63
N THR A 181 19.03 9.02 7.63
CA THR A 181 17.98 9.14 8.64
C THR A 181 16.63 9.49 8.01
N GLU A 182 16.59 10.46 7.08
CA GLU A 182 15.35 10.82 6.35
C GLU A 182 14.82 9.67 5.48
N ARG A 183 15.71 8.94 4.79
CA ARG A 183 15.32 7.77 3.98
C ARG A 183 14.71 6.66 4.85
N ASP A 184 15.22 6.46 6.05
CA ASP A 184 14.76 5.41 6.95
C ASP A 184 13.45 5.81 7.65
N GLN A 185 13.26 7.09 7.98
CA GLN A 185 11.97 7.65 8.41
C GLN A 185 10.88 7.53 7.32
N LEU A 186 11.25 7.53 6.03
CA LEU A 186 10.33 7.32 4.92
C LEU A 186 9.88 5.87 4.75
N LEU A 187 10.54 4.88 5.37
CA LEU A 187 10.30 3.45 5.10
C LEU A 187 8.83 2.99 5.29
N PRO A 188 8.10 3.35 6.36
CA PRO A 188 6.70 2.94 6.52
C PRO A 188 5.78 3.52 5.43
N TYR A 189 6.03 4.78 5.04
CA TYR A 189 5.29 5.47 3.99
C TYR A 189 5.62 4.92 2.60
N ARG A 190 6.88 4.49 2.37
CA ARG A 190 7.33 3.80 1.15
C ARG A 190 6.61 2.46 0.98
N ILE A 191 6.49 1.68 2.05
CA ILE A 191 5.76 0.40 2.05
C ILE A 191 4.27 0.62 1.72
N LEU A 192 3.65 1.65 2.30
CA LEU A 192 2.25 2.04 2.01
C LEU A 192 2.07 2.51 0.56
N ASP A 193 2.95 3.38 0.03
CA ASP A 193 2.97 3.81 -1.38
C ASP A 193 2.99 2.57 -2.31
N LEU A 194 4.00 1.71 -2.15
CA LEU A 194 4.19 0.53 -2.99
C LEU A 194 3.02 -0.47 -2.93
N LEU A 195 2.49 -0.76 -1.72
CA LEU A 195 1.40 -1.72 -1.55
C LEU A 195 0.00 -1.13 -1.83
N SER A 196 -0.15 0.20 -1.89
CA SER A 196 -1.40 0.83 -2.36
C SER A 196 -1.61 0.72 -3.87
N ARG A 197 -0.51 0.55 -4.65
CA ARG A 197 -0.55 0.40 -6.12
C ARG A 197 -1.40 -0.78 -6.55
N ASP A 198 -1.90 -0.70 -7.78
CA ASP A 198 -2.79 -1.70 -8.38
C ASP A 198 -2.23 -3.13 -8.33
N LEU A 199 -3.11 -4.14 -8.34
CA LEU A 199 -2.71 -5.55 -8.29
C LEU A 199 -1.88 -5.97 -9.53
N ALA A 200 -2.02 -5.31 -10.68
CA ALA A 200 -1.16 -5.52 -11.84
C ALA A 200 0.27 -4.93 -11.68
N ALA A 201 0.50 -4.07 -10.68
CA ALA A 201 1.82 -3.48 -10.38
C ALA A 201 2.73 -4.45 -9.59
N VAL A 202 2.80 -5.72 -10.03
CA VAL A 202 3.40 -6.85 -9.31
C VAL A 202 4.83 -6.58 -8.85
N ALA A 203 5.66 -5.95 -9.70
CA ALA A 203 7.04 -5.63 -9.34
C ALA A 203 7.13 -4.68 -8.13
N GLN A 204 6.30 -3.64 -8.12
CA GLN A 204 6.26 -2.65 -7.05
C GLN A 204 5.60 -3.22 -5.78
N ARG A 205 4.57 -4.07 -5.91
CA ARG A 205 4.00 -4.80 -4.77
C ARG A 205 5.02 -5.72 -4.11
N ASN A 206 5.77 -6.48 -4.90
CA ASN A 206 6.82 -7.37 -4.40
C ASN A 206 7.93 -6.61 -3.67
N GLU A 207 8.32 -5.42 -4.16
CA GLU A 207 9.24 -4.54 -3.43
C GLU A 207 8.63 -4.04 -2.11
N GLY A 208 7.36 -3.64 -2.10
CA GLY A 208 6.63 -3.27 -0.88
C GLY A 208 6.57 -4.38 0.16
N MET A 209 6.34 -5.63 -0.28
CA MET A 209 6.37 -6.82 0.58
C MET A 209 7.77 -7.08 1.15
N ALA A 210 8.82 -7.02 0.31
CA ALA A 210 10.20 -7.20 0.76
C ALA A 210 10.62 -6.14 1.79
N LEU A 211 10.19 -4.88 1.61
CA LEU A 211 10.45 -3.79 2.56
C LEU A 211 9.65 -3.94 3.86
N LEU A 212 8.42 -4.45 3.80
CA LEU A 212 7.62 -4.80 4.98
C LEU A 212 8.30 -5.89 5.80
N GLU A 213 8.77 -6.96 5.15
CA GLU A 213 9.53 -8.04 5.79
C GLU A 213 10.86 -7.54 6.37
N GLN A 214 11.60 -6.69 5.64
CA GLN A 214 12.81 -6.05 6.13
C GLN A 214 12.55 -5.18 7.37
N LEU A 215 11.48 -4.37 7.38
CA LEU A 215 11.11 -3.55 8.53
C LEU A 215 10.85 -4.43 9.77
N VAL A 216 10.09 -5.52 9.62
CA VAL A 216 9.82 -6.44 10.75
C VAL A 216 11.07 -7.19 11.19
N GLN A 217 11.99 -7.54 10.27
CA GLN A 217 13.28 -8.13 10.63
C GLN A 217 14.18 -7.13 11.38
N GLN A 218 14.24 -5.87 10.95
CA GLN A 218 15.00 -4.81 11.62
C GLN A 218 14.47 -4.49 13.03
N ARG A 219 13.17 -4.64 13.26
CA ARG A 219 12.56 -4.58 14.60
C ARG A 219 13.00 -5.71 15.54
N GLY A 220 13.51 -6.82 15.01
CA GLY A 220 13.72 -8.06 15.75
C GLY A 220 12.46 -8.96 15.83
N GLY A 221 11.51 -8.79 14.91
CA GLY A 221 10.28 -9.58 14.82
C GLY A 221 8.99 -8.80 15.11
N MET A 222 7.85 -9.42 14.82
CA MET A 222 6.53 -8.80 14.92
C MET A 222 6.17 -8.39 16.35
N ASP A 223 6.57 -9.15 17.36
CA ASP A 223 6.22 -8.91 18.77
C ASP A 223 7.42 -8.34 19.56
N SER A 224 8.30 -7.59 18.87
CA SER A 224 9.48 -6.96 19.47
C SER A 224 9.20 -5.54 19.98
N GLU A 225 9.47 -5.34 21.26
CA GLU A 225 9.41 -4.06 21.97
C GLU A 225 10.66 -3.19 21.75
N ALA A 226 11.80 -3.79 21.36
CA ALA A 226 13.14 -3.16 21.41
C ALA A 226 13.48 -2.27 20.19
N SER A 227 12.47 -1.74 19.51
CA SER A 227 12.63 -1.11 18.19
C SER A 227 12.88 0.40 18.27
N THR A 228 13.88 0.88 17.52
CA THR A 228 14.24 2.31 17.42
C THR A 228 13.51 3.08 16.31
N MET A 229 13.06 2.40 15.23
CA MET A 229 12.45 3.04 14.06
C MET A 229 10.98 3.46 14.25
N LEU A 230 10.25 2.71 15.08
CA LEU A 230 8.83 2.92 15.42
C LEU A 230 8.62 2.37 16.83
N SER A 231 7.83 3.05 17.66
CA SER A 231 7.37 2.46 18.93
C SER A 231 6.50 1.21 18.68
N PRO A 232 6.29 0.36 19.70
CA PRO A 232 5.36 -0.77 19.57
C PRO A 232 3.96 -0.32 19.14
N GLN A 233 3.44 0.76 19.72
CA GLN A 233 2.10 1.29 19.41
C GLN A 233 1.98 1.79 17.96
N GLU A 234 2.97 2.51 17.45
CA GLU A 234 2.97 2.98 16.05
C GLU A 234 3.09 1.81 15.07
N PHE A 235 3.83 0.76 15.45
CA PHE A 235 3.91 -0.46 14.64
C PHE A 235 2.63 -1.30 14.66
N LEU A 236 1.86 -1.28 15.76
CA LEU A 236 0.48 -1.81 15.77
C LEU A 236 -0.44 -1.00 14.86
N ALA A 237 -0.33 0.35 14.88
CA ALA A 237 -1.09 1.23 13.99
C ALA A 237 -0.81 0.92 12.51
N PHE A 238 0.47 0.88 12.15
CA PHE A 238 0.95 0.57 10.81
C PHE A 238 0.52 -0.82 10.35
N LEU A 239 0.58 -1.85 11.20
CA LEU A 239 0.11 -3.19 10.86
C LEU A 239 -1.42 -3.29 10.70
N ALA A 240 -2.20 -2.54 11.49
CA ALA A 240 -3.64 -2.46 11.29
C ALA A 240 -3.97 -1.78 9.95
N GLN A 241 -3.25 -0.71 9.60
CA GLN A 241 -3.41 0.03 8.34
C GLN A 241 -2.96 -0.76 7.11
N ILE A 242 -1.83 -1.49 7.18
CA ILE A 242 -1.26 -2.13 5.98
C ILE A 242 -2.10 -3.31 5.47
N ARG A 243 -2.86 -3.97 6.37
CA ARG A 243 -3.71 -5.14 6.03
C ARG A 243 -4.67 -4.86 4.88
N SER A 244 -5.38 -3.72 4.86
CA SER A 244 -6.33 -3.40 3.78
C SER A 244 -5.67 -3.16 2.40
N PHE A 245 -4.34 -2.99 2.34
CA PHE A 245 -3.58 -2.92 1.09
C PHE A 245 -3.00 -4.27 0.64
N LEU A 246 -3.08 -5.29 1.50
CA LEU A 246 -2.63 -6.65 1.26
C LEU A 246 -3.80 -7.57 0.90
N THR A 247 -3.58 -8.42 -0.09
CA THR A 247 -4.49 -9.52 -0.42
C THR A 247 -4.54 -10.57 0.69
N LEU A 248 -5.60 -11.38 0.68
CA LEU A 248 -5.81 -12.53 1.55
C LEU A 248 -4.66 -13.54 1.46
N GLN A 249 -4.11 -13.75 0.27
CA GLN A 249 -2.95 -14.64 0.07
C GLN A 249 -1.65 -14.00 0.57
N GLU A 250 -1.38 -12.73 0.27
CA GLU A 250 -0.20 -12.01 0.81
C GLU A 250 -0.20 -11.99 2.35
N GLN A 251 -1.36 -11.77 2.98
CA GLN A 251 -1.50 -11.82 4.44
C GLN A 251 -1.25 -13.22 5.00
N LEU A 252 -1.81 -14.26 4.38
CA LEU A 252 -1.55 -15.66 4.78
C LEU A 252 -0.06 -15.98 4.75
N ASP A 253 0.60 -15.79 3.61
CA ASP A 253 1.99 -16.18 3.42
C ASP A 253 2.93 -15.39 4.34
N LEU A 254 2.64 -14.11 4.58
CA LEU A 254 3.39 -13.24 5.49
C LEU A 254 3.18 -13.63 6.97
N PHE A 255 1.93 -13.80 7.42
CA PHE A 255 1.66 -14.14 8.82
C PHE A 255 2.10 -15.57 9.17
N GLU A 256 1.99 -16.54 8.26
CA GLU A 256 2.56 -17.87 8.52
C GLU A 256 4.09 -17.83 8.67
N ARG A 257 4.80 -17.02 7.86
CA ARG A 257 6.27 -16.87 7.98
C ARG A 257 6.66 -16.22 9.31
N TRP A 258 5.88 -15.26 9.81
CA TRP A 258 6.13 -14.65 11.12
C TRP A 258 5.68 -15.53 12.30
N SER A 259 4.66 -16.39 12.14
CA SER A 259 4.28 -17.43 13.12
C SER A 259 5.42 -18.44 13.30
N ARG A 260 5.99 -18.93 12.19
CA ARG A 260 7.17 -19.82 12.18
C ARG A 260 8.41 -19.18 12.82
N ALA A 261 8.51 -17.85 12.81
CA ALA A 261 9.54 -17.09 13.52
C ALA A 261 9.22 -16.89 15.02
N GLY A 262 8.13 -17.47 15.54
CA GLY A 262 7.77 -17.48 16.96
C GLY A 262 6.66 -16.50 17.38
N SER A 263 6.22 -15.60 16.49
CA SER A 263 5.20 -14.59 16.84
C SER A 263 3.86 -15.23 17.21
N ALA A 264 3.32 -14.83 18.36
CA ALA A 264 1.99 -15.26 18.80
C ALA A 264 0.89 -14.50 18.06
N ARG A 265 1.14 -13.22 17.77
CA ARG A 265 0.24 -12.33 17.05
C ARG A 265 0.09 -12.73 15.57
N ALA A 266 1.20 -13.13 14.95
CA ALA A 266 1.18 -13.67 13.59
C ALA A 266 0.37 -14.96 13.50
N GLU A 267 0.40 -15.83 14.52
CA GLU A 267 -0.43 -17.04 14.53
C GLU A 267 -1.92 -16.70 14.51
N LEU A 268 -2.37 -15.78 15.37
CA LEU A 268 -3.76 -15.37 15.44
C LEU A 268 -4.23 -14.75 14.12
N LEU A 269 -3.40 -13.90 13.51
CA LEU A 269 -3.69 -13.27 12.22
C LEU A 269 -3.68 -14.27 11.06
N ALA A 270 -2.76 -15.26 11.08
CA ALA A 270 -2.79 -16.38 10.13
C ALA A 270 -4.04 -17.24 10.30
N CYS A 271 -4.51 -17.47 11.53
CA CYS A 271 -5.75 -18.21 11.80
C CYS A 271 -6.99 -17.44 11.30
N LYS A 272 -7.11 -16.13 11.57
CA LYS A 272 -8.21 -15.30 11.07
C LYS A 272 -8.19 -15.24 9.52
N ALA A 273 -7.03 -15.05 8.88
CA ALA A 273 -6.90 -15.09 7.41
C ALA A 273 -7.17 -16.48 6.81
N LEU A 274 -6.76 -17.58 7.47
CA LEU A 274 -7.03 -18.95 7.01
C LEU A 274 -8.52 -19.30 7.12
N THR A 275 -9.20 -18.77 8.15
CA THR A 275 -10.65 -18.87 8.31
C THR A 275 -11.37 -18.12 7.19
N ALA A 276 -11.00 -16.88 6.91
CA ALA A 276 -11.57 -16.09 5.80
C ALA A 276 -11.41 -16.81 4.45
N SER A 277 -10.20 -17.34 4.21
CA SER A 277 -9.83 -18.13 3.02
C SER A 277 -10.53 -19.49 2.93
N GLY A 278 -11.03 -20.02 4.04
CA GLY A 278 -11.92 -21.18 4.07
C GLY A 278 -13.39 -20.80 3.85
N PHE A 279 -13.88 -19.78 4.53
CA PHE A 279 -15.29 -19.37 4.48
C PHE A 279 -15.70 -18.86 3.10
N ALA A 280 -14.95 -17.90 2.54
CA ALA A 280 -15.27 -17.27 1.27
C ALA A 280 -15.05 -18.21 0.07
N GLN A 281 -14.07 -19.12 0.14
CA GLN A 281 -13.80 -20.11 -0.91
C GLN A 281 -14.49 -21.47 -0.67
N ARG A 282 -15.43 -21.55 0.27
CA ARG A 282 -16.19 -22.76 0.66
C ARG A 282 -15.32 -24.00 0.93
N LYS A 283 -14.16 -23.80 1.57
CA LYS A 283 -13.14 -24.81 1.91
C LYS A 283 -13.06 -25.05 3.42
N PRO A 284 -13.94 -25.89 3.99
CA PRO A 284 -13.96 -26.16 5.44
C PRO A 284 -12.67 -26.81 5.95
N GLU A 285 -11.91 -27.50 5.09
CA GLU A 285 -10.58 -28.02 5.42
C GLU A 285 -9.60 -26.91 5.91
N ARG A 286 -9.75 -25.65 5.47
CA ARG A 286 -8.96 -24.51 5.97
C ARG A 286 -9.42 -24.04 7.35
N ILE A 287 -10.73 -24.01 7.59
CA ILE A 287 -11.33 -23.66 8.88
C ILE A 287 -10.94 -24.69 9.94
N ALA A 288 -10.88 -25.97 9.58
CA ALA A 288 -10.35 -27.04 10.44
C ALA A 288 -8.87 -26.80 10.79
N ALA A 289 -8.02 -26.49 9.81
CA ALA A 289 -6.61 -26.18 10.05
C ALA A 289 -6.40 -24.90 10.89
N ALA A 290 -7.31 -23.92 10.83
CA ALA A 290 -7.29 -22.74 11.71
C ALA A 290 -7.65 -23.12 13.16
N LEU A 291 -8.67 -23.97 13.36
CA LEU A 291 -9.06 -24.49 14.67
C LEU A 291 -7.92 -25.31 15.32
N GLU A 292 -7.26 -26.19 14.55
CA GLU A 292 -6.11 -26.98 15.00
C GLU A 292 -4.96 -26.08 15.51
N ARG A 293 -4.64 -24.99 14.79
CA ARG A 293 -3.60 -24.04 15.20
C ARG A 293 -3.94 -23.29 16.49
N LEU A 294 -5.19 -22.87 16.67
CA LEU A 294 -5.64 -22.22 17.91
C LEU A 294 -5.64 -23.18 19.09
N ALA A 295 -6.05 -24.43 18.90
CA ALA A 295 -6.09 -25.44 19.97
C ALA A 295 -4.70 -25.71 20.60
N ILE A 296 -3.63 -25.61 19.81
CA ILE A 296 -2.24 -25.87 20.25
C ILE A 296 -1.72 -24.82 21.26
N ARG A 297 -2.23 -23.58 21.27
CA ARG A 297 -1.69 -22.49 22.10
C ARG A 297 -2.33 -22.29 23.48
N GLY A 298 -3.50 -22.88 23.75
CA GLY A 298 -4.00 -23.10 25.12
C GLY A 298 -4.16 -21.88 26.04
N ALA A 299 -4.53 -20.70 25.53
CA ALA A 299 -4.76 -19.49 26.33
C ALA A 299 -6.11 -18.82 26.02
N PRO A 300 -6.92 -18.43 27.03
CA PRO A 300 -8.12 -17.60 26.83
C PRO A 300 -7.67 -16.16 26.48
N PRO A 301 -8.24 -15.51 25.45
CA PRO A 301 -9.70 -15.30 25.36
C PRO A 301 -10.42 -16.00 24.19
N GLN A 302 -9.69 -16.70 23.31
CA GLN A 302 -10.14 -17.14 21.97
C GLN A 302 -11.20 -18.26 21.93
N GLN A 303 -11.92 -18.51 23.03
CA GLN A 303 -12.93 -19.57 23.12
C GLN A 303 -14.20 -19.26 22.31
N THR A 304 -14.54 -17.98 22.12
CA THR A 304 -15.65 -17.57 21.23
C THR A 304 -15.30 -17.83 19.77
N ASP A 305 -14.10 -17.46 19.32
CA ASP A 305 -13.55 -17.78 18.00
C ASP A 305 -13.55 -19.31 17.77
N GLN A 306 -13.10 -20.09 18.74
CA GLN A 306 -13.12 -21.56 18.68
C GLN A 306 -14.54 -22.12 18.53
N ALA A 307 -15.53 -21.59 19.25
CA ALA A 307 -16.94 -21.97 19.09
C ALA A 307 -17.48 -21.58 17.70
N CYS A 308 -17.11 -20.41 17.17
CA CYS A 308 -17.48 -19.99 15.81
C CYS A 308 -16.86 -20.89 14.73
N LEU A 309 -15.60 -21.30 14.90
CA LEU A 309 -14.92 -22.26 14.01
C LEU A 309 -15.57 -23.64 14.07
N LEU A 310 -15.92 -24.13 15.26
CA LEU A 310 -16.63 -25.40 15.45
C LEU A 310 -18.01 -25.37 14.80
N LEU A 311 -18.77 -24.27 14.93
CA LEU A 311 -20.03 -24.06 14.21
C LEU A 311 -19.82 -24.16 12.69
N LEU A 312 -18.83 -23.45 12.14
CA LEU A 312 -18.49 -23.48 10.71
C LEU A 312 -17.99 -24.84 10.19
N LEU A 313 -17.70 -25.79 11.09
CA LEU A 313 -17.33 -27.19 10.80
C LEU A 313 -18.47 -28.17 11.12
N GLY A 314 -19.66 -27.66 11.43
CA GLY A 314 -20.84 -28.46 11.79
C GLY A 314 -20.70 -29.21 13.11
N ASP A 315 -19.93 -28.71 14.06
CA ASP A 315 -19.77 -29.28 15.42
C ASP A 315 -20.66 -28.53 16.42
N VAL A 316 -21.97 -28.57 16.20
CA VAL A 316 -22.95 -27.80 16.98
C VAL A 316 -22.84 -28.12 18.48
N ASP A 317 -22.76 -29.40 18.85
CA ASP A 317 -22.69 -29.84 20.25
C ASP A 317 -21.47 -29.28 21.00
N GLN A 318 -20.28 -29.28 20.37
CA GLN A 318 -19.08 -28.71 21.00
C GLN A 318 -19.07 -27.18 20.96
N ALA A 319 -19.59 -26.58 19.88
CA ALA A 319 -19.69 -25.13 19.76
C ALA A 319 -20.64 -24.54 20.82
N GLU A 320 -21.81 -25.14 21.02
CA GLU A 320 -22.75 -24.75 22.08
C GLU A 320 -22.19 -24.99 23.49
N ALA A 321 -21.48 -26.10 23.72
CA ALA A 321 -20.85 -26.38 25.02
C ALA A 321 -19.76 -25.35 25.38
N LEU A 322 -18.89 -25.00 24.42
CA LEU A 322 -17.86 -23.97 24.62
C LEU A 322 -18.48 -22.58 24.77
N PHE A 323 -19.42 -22.20 23.91
CA PHE A 323 -20.09 -20.90 23.99
C PHE A 323 -20.82 -20.73 25.34
N SER A 324 -21.49 -21.77 25.83
CA SER A 324 -22.13 -21.80 27.16
C SER A 324 -21.13 -21.56 28.30
N SER A 325 -19.89 -22.05 28.18
CA SER A 325 -18.84 -21.83 29.18
C SER A 325 -18.30 -20.39 29.18
N THR A 326 -18.33 -19.70 28.03
CA THR A 326 -17.89 -18.30 27.87
C THR A 326 -18.95 -17.26 28.24
N ALA A 327 -20.24 -17.62 28.13
CA ALA A 327 -21.37 -16.71 28.26
C ALA A 327 -21.36 -15.74 29.48
N PRO A 328 -20.93 -16.12 30.70
CA PRO A 328 -20.96 -15.20 31.85
C PRO A 328 -19.84 -14.16 31.87
N GLN A 329 -18.91 -14.14 30.90
CA GLN A 329 -17.72 -13.27 30.93
C GLN A 329 -17.79 -12.06 29.97
N ASN A 330 -18.60 -12.12 28.90
CA ASN A 330 -18.69 -11.07 27.88
C ASN A 330 -20.08 -10.40 27.86
N PRO A 331 -20.21 -9.10 28.17
CA PRO A 331 -21.52 -8.44 28.19
C PRO A 331 -22.18 -8.34 26.80
N HIS A 332 -21.41 -8.41 25.72
CA HIS A 332 -21.96 -8.46 24.35
C HIS A 332 -22.70 -9.78 24.02
N HIS A 333 -22.59 -10.82 24.85
CA HIS A 333 -23.33 -12.08 24.67
C HIS A 333 -24.72 -12.05 25.33
N ALA A 334 -25.03 -10.97 26.07
CA ALA A 334 -26.34 -10.71 26.68
C ALA A 334 -27.35 -10.16 25.66
N ILE A 335 -27.59 -10.93 24.60
CA ILE A 335 -28.84 -10.86 23.83
C ILE A 335 -29.96 -11.35 24.76
N ASP A 336 -31.09 -10.64 24.80
CA ASP A 336 -32.19 -10.92 25.73
C ASP A 336 -32.67 -12.39 25.66
N GLY A 337 -32.96 -12.95 26.83
CA GLY A 337 -32.85 -14.38 27.11
C GLY A 337 -33.94 -15.31 26.58
N GLU A 338 -34.60 -14.97 25.46
CA GLU A 338 -35.67 -15.79 24.86
C GLU A 338 -35.19 -16.64 23.66
N ASP A 339 -34.13 -16.23 22.96
CA ASP A 339 -33.64 -16.94 21.76
C ASP A 339 -32.87 -18.24 22.09
N PRO A 340 -33.04 -19.31 21.27
CA PRO A 340 -32.25 -20.53 21.38
C PRO A 340 -30.74 -20.30 21.29
N LEU A 341 -29.96 -21.14 21.98
CA LEU A 341 -28.51 -21.01 22.10
C LEU A 341 -27.80 -20.96 20.73
N LEU A 342 -28.13 -21.89 19.83
CA LEU A 342 -27.67 -21.90 18.44
C LEU A 342 -27.98 -20.60 17.67
N VAL A 343 -29.15 -19.99 17.86
CA VAL A 343 -29.52 -18.73 17.16
C VAL A 343 -28.60 -17.59 17.61
N ARG A 344 -28.35 -17.49 18.92
CA ARG A 344 -27.42 -16.52 19.52
C ARG A 344 -25.97 -16.78 19.08
N LEU A 345 -25.55 -18.04 19.01
CA LEU A 345 -24.23 -18.44 18.52
C LEU A 345 -24.03 -18.12 17.03
N CYS A 346 -25.03 -18.37 16.19
CA CYS A 346 -25.02 -17.97 14.78
C CYS A 346 -24.96 -16.44 14.62
N ALA A 347 -25.65 -15.68 15.47
CA ALA A 347 -25.56 -14.22 15.46
C ALA A 347 -24.16 -13.72 15.83
N VAL A 348 -23.54 -14.27 16.89
CA VAL A 348 -22.16 -13.95 17.28
C VAL A 348 -21.16 -14.36 16.19
N CYS A 349 -21.34 -15.53 15.57
CA CYS A 349 -20.48 -15.99 14.47
C CYS A 349 -20.55 -15.05 13.26
N ARG A 350 -21.74 -14.56 12.88
CA ARG A 350 -21.90 -13.54 11.84
C ARG A 350 -21.23 -12.23 12.20
N ASP A 351 -21.36 -11.75 13.43
CA ASP A 351 -20.75 -10.50 13.89
C ASP A 351 -19.21 -10.58 13.89
N TRP A 352 -18.65 -11.70 14.37
CA TRP A 352 -17.21 -12.00 14.33
C TRP A 352 -16.68 -12.12 12.89
N LEU A 353 -17.41 -12.80 12.00
CA LEU A 353 -17.08 -12.86 10.57
C LEU A 353 -17.07 -11.45 9.95
N ALA A 354 -18.12 -10.66 10.22
CA ALA A 354 -18.33 -9.32 9.66
C ALA A 354 -17.35 -8.26 10.17
N ARG A 355 -16.80 -8.39 11.39
CA ARG A 355 -15.93 -7.37 11.99
C ARG A 355 -14.45 -7.74 11.96
N GLU A 356 -14.09 -9.02 12.07
CA GLU A 356 -12.71 -9.43 12.36
C GLU A 356 -12.09 -10.42 11.36
N VAL A 357 -12.91 -11.30 10.76
CA VAL A 357 -12.40 -12.38 9.90
C VAL A 357 -12.42 -12.01 8.43
N LEU A 358 -13.52 -11.44 7.92
CA LEU A 358 -13.67 -11.09 6.50
C LEU A 358 -13.18 -9.67 6.18
N THR A 359 -12.76 -8.90 7.19
CA THR A 359 -12.37 -7.50 7.07
C THR A 359 -10.87 -7.28 6.90
N GLY A 360 -10.52 -6.21 6.18
CA GLY A 360 -9.14 -5.74 6.06
C GLY A 360 -8.27 -6.59 5.14
N TYR A 361 -8.81 -7.05 4.02
CA TYR A 361 -8.06 -7.61 2.88
C TYR A 361 -8.43 -6.81 1.63
N ARG A 362 -7.54 -6.80 0.63
CA ARG A 362 -7.72 -6.00 -0.59
C ARG A 362 -8.59 -6.67 -1.66
N ASP A 363 -8.61 -7.98 -1.69
CA ASP A 363 -9.20 -8.85 -2.72
C ASP A 363 -10.36 -9.71 -2.20
N LEU A 364 -10.85 -9.41 -0.99
CA LEU A 364 -11.95 -10.11 -0.36
C LEU A 364 -13.11 -9.15 -0.09
N ASP A 365 -14.18 -9.31 -0.86
CA ASP A 365 -15.50 -8.79 -0.54
C ASP A 365 -16.43 -10.01 -0.42
N SER A 366 -16.91 -10.29 0.79
CA SER A 366 -17.65 -11.51 1.12
C SER A 366 -18.59 -11.22 2.29
N GLU A 367 -19.88 -11.37 2.05
CA GLU A 367 -20.89 -11.27 3.11
C GLU A 367 -20.74 -12.44 4.11
N PRO A 368 -21.04 -12.23 5.41
CA PRO A 368 -20.97 -13.25 6.47
C PRO A 368 -22.17 -14.21 6.43
N ASP A 369 -22.64 -14.61 5.24
CA ASP A 369 -23.82 -15.45 5.07
C ASP A 369 -23.52 -16.92 5.42
N LEU A 370 -23.99 -17.35 6.60
CA LEU A 370 -23.92 -18.73 7.08
C LEU A 370 -24.83 -19.66 6.27
N ASP A 371 -25.98 -19.20 5.81
CA ASP A 371 -26.94 -20.03 5.08
C ASP A 371 -26.40 -20.33 3.68
N ALA A 372 -25.86 -19.35 2.95
CA ALA A 372 -25.14 -19.60 1.71
C ALA A 372 -23.80 -20.36 1.89
N TYR A 373 -23.26 -20.45 3.11
CA TYR A 373 -22.09 -21.28 3.42
C TYR A 373 -22.50 -22.75 3.65
N PHE A 374 -23.50 -23.03 4.48
CA PHE A 374 -23.97 -24.40 4.74
C PHE A 374 -24.83 -24.99 3.60
N ASN A 375 -25.33 -24.18 2.68
CA ASN A 375 -25.92 -24.64 1.43
C ASN A 375 -24.89 -25.04 0.35
N ASP A 376 -23.59 -24.79 0.57
CA ASP A 376 -22.55 -25.23 -0.37
C ASP A 376 -22.32 -26.74 -0.33
N ARG A 377 -22.11 -27.33 -1.52
CA ARG A 377 -21.95 -28.77 -1.70
C ARG A 377 -20.70 -29.34 -1.03
N ASP A 378 -19.57 -28.65 -1.12
CA ASP A 378 -18.31 -29.15 -0.58
C ASP A 378 -18.29 -29.00 0.94
N VAL A 379 -18.89 -27.92 1.48
CA VAL A 379 -19.19 -27.75 2.92
C VAL A 379 -20.07 -28.88 3.44
N GLN A 380 -21.22 -29.17 2.81
CA GLN A 380 -22.09 -30.28 3.18
C GLN A 380 -21.35 -31.63 3.15
N SER A 381 -20.56 -31.87 2.09
CA SER A 381 -19.76 -33.09 1.97
C SER A 381 -18.76 -33.25 3.12
N PHE A 382 -18.24 -32.15 3.68
CA PHE A 382 -17.30 -32.16 4.80
C PHE A 382 -18.01 -32.44 6.12
N VAL A 383 -19.11 -31.74 6.40
CA VAL A 383 -19.90 -31.94 7.63
C VAL A 383 -20.39 -33.39 7.71
N GLU A 384 -20.95 -33.93 6.62
CA GLU A 384 -21.32 -35.35 6.56
C GLU A 384 -20.12 -36.30 6.79
N ARG A 385 -18.93 -35.98 6.26
CA ARG A 385 -17.71 -36.77 6.49
C ARG A 385 -17.29 -36.74 7.97
N GLN A 386 -17.45 -35.62 8.67
CA GLN A 386 -17.11 -35.50 10.10
C GLN A 386 -18.16 -36.15 10.99
N ASP A 387 -19.46 -36.00 10.74
CA ASP A 387 -20.51 -36.68 11.51
C ASP A 387 -20.39 -38.21 11.43
N ARG A 388 -20.07 -38.73 10.24
CA ARG A 388 -19.79 -40.16 10.04
C ARG A 388 -18.52 -40.62 10.77
N ARG A 389 -17.61 -39.72 11.16
CA ARG A 389 -16.45 -40.00 12.03
C ARG A 389 -16.82 -39.89 13.51
N ARG A 390 -17.48 -38.82 13.95
CA ARG A 390 -17.97 -38.62 15.33
C ARG A 390 -18.78 -39.84 15.80
N ARG A 391 -19.81 -40.21 15.04
CA ARG A 391 -20.69 -41.36 15.34
C ARG A 391 -19.98 -42.72 15.39
N ARG A 392 -18.79 -42.85 14.76
CA ARG A 392 -17.95 -44.05 14.89
C ARG A 392 -17.11 -44.01 16.17
N ALA A 393 -16.47 -42.88 16.46
CA ALA A 393 -15.70 -42.71 17.69
C ALA A 393 -16.58 -42.90 18.94
N GLU A 394 -17.83 -42.42 18.92
CA GLU A 394 -18.82 -42.61 19.98
C GLU A 394 -19.29 -44.06 20.11
N ALA A 395 -19.41 -44.79 19.00
CA ALA A 395 -19.76 -46.22 19.01
C ALA A 395 -18.59 -47.12 19.47
N GLU A 396 -17.35 -46.69 19.24
CA GLU A 396 -16.12 -47.35 19.71
C GLU A 396 -15.83 -47.03 21.20
N HIS A 397 -16.21 -45.84 21.67
CA HIS A 397 -16.03 -45.38 23.05
C HIS A 397 -17.36 -44.87 23.65
N PRO A 398 -18.34 -45.76 23.93
CA PRO A 398 -19.60 -45.36 24.52
C PRO A 398 -19.39 -44.70 25.89
N ARG A 399 -19.87 -43.46 26.05
CA ARG A 399 -19.90 -42.78 27.35
C ARG A 399 -20.65 -43.66 28.37
N PRO A 400 -20.20 -43.75 29.64
CA PRO A 400 -20.95 -44.44 30.67
C PRO A 400 -22.32 -43.79 30.82
N ALA A 401 -23.39 -44.57 30.66
CA ALA A 401 -24.76 -44.06 30.69
C ALA A 401 -25.09 -43.55 32.09
N THR A 402 -25.35 -42.25 32.21
CA THR A 402 -25.90 -41.66 33.44
C THR A 402 -27.30 -42.23 33.67
N GLU A 403 -27.48 -43.05 34.70
CA GLU A 403 -28.79 -43.65 34.99
C GLU A 403 -29.85 -42.56 35.27
N PRO A 404 -31.09 -42.72 34.77
CA PRO A 404 -32.15 -41.75 34.99
C PRO A 404 -32.59 -41.80 36.46
N VAL A 405 -32.19 -40.79 37.25
CA VAL A 405 -32.57 -40.67 38.66
C VAL A 405 -34.08 -40.47 38.79
N THR A 406 -34.80 -41.55 39.09
CA THR A 406 -36.23 -41.50 39.37
C THR A 406 -36.49 -40.76 40.69
N ALA A 407 -37.16 -39.61 40.60
CA ALA A 407 -37.50 -38.81 41.76
C ALA A 407 -38.36 -39.62 42.76
N THR A 408 -37.88 -39.79 43.99
CA THR A 408 -38.64 -40.36 45.11
C THR A 408 -38.55 -39.41 46.30
N THR A 409 -39.68 -38.82 46.66
CA THR A 409 -39.81 -37.90 47.80
C THR A 409 -40.02 -38.67 49.09
N SER A 410 -39.18 -38.45 50.11
CA SER A 410 -39.59 -38.56 51.52
C SER A 410 -38.64 -37.78 52.44
N ALA A 411 -39.07 -37.54 53.68
CA ALA A 411 -38.48 -36.54 54.57
C ALA A 411 -37.67 -37.13 55.74
N ALA A 412 -36.68 -36.33 56.17
CA ALA A 412 -36.12 -36.13 57.52
C ALA A 412 -36.23 -37.25 58.59
N LEU A 413 -35.08 -37.54 59.24
CA LEU A 413 -34.95 -37.61 60.71
C LEU A 413 -33.46 -37.69 61.13
N SER A 414 -33.16 -37.19 62.35
CA SER A 414 -31.83 -37.14 63.00
C SER A 414 -32.02 -37.22 64.53
N PRO A 415 -30.95 -37.39 65.35
CA PRO A 415 -29.84 -38.36 65.32
C PRO A 415 -30.09 -39.41 66.46
N PRO A 416 -29.14 -39.93 67.32
CA PRO A 416 -28.06 -39.24 68.06
C PRO A 416 -26.71 -40.03 68.07
N ALA A 417 -25.80 -39.75 69.02
CA ALA A 417 -24.42 -40.26 69.06
C ALA A 417 -23.99 -40.88 70.41
N THR A 418 -23.03 -41.81 70.36
CA THR A 418 -22.01 -42.20 71.39
C THR A 418 -21.07 -43.24 70.73
N ALA A 419 -19.73 -43.13 70.67
CA ALA A 419 -18.68 -43.03 71.71
C ALA A 419 -18.30 -44.37 72.40
N THR A 420 -17.02 -44.80 72.26
CA THR A 420 -16.09 -45.30 73.33
C THR A 420 -15.01 -46.28 72.80
N GLY A 421 -13.72 -45.95 72.99
CA GLY A 421 -12.56 -46.88 72.96
C GLY A 421 -12.12 -47.45 71.59
N GLY A 422 -10.86 -47.84 71.35
CA GLY A 422 -9.63 -47.68 72.14
C GLY A 422 -8.55 -48.75 71.84
N SER A 423 -7.27 -48.44 72.13
CA SER A 423 -6.11 -49.37 72.28
C SER A 423 -5.15 -49.64 71.07
N LEU A 424 -3.91 -49.15 71.24
CA LEU A 424 -2.58 -49.72 70.90
C LEU A 424 -2.02 -49.85 69.44
N ALA A 425 -0.69 -49.59 69.38
CA ALA A 425 0.34 -50.04 68.41
C ALA A 425 0.28 -49.52 66.95
N SER A 426 1.39 -49.13 66.28
CA SER A 426 2.80 -48.96 66.71
C SER A 426 3.60 -48.03 65.76
N THR A 427 4.62 -47.37 66.31
CA THR A 427 5.86 -46.84 65.64
C THR A 427 5.80 -46.11 64.29
N PRO A 428 6.34 -44.87 64.26
CA PRO A 428 7.22 -44.40 63.19
C PRO A 428 8.66 -44.19 63.69
N VAL A 429 9.66 -44.63 62.93
CA VAL A 429 11.09 -44.41 63.24
C VAL A 429 11.67 -43.29 62.37
N ASN A 430 11.85 -42.14 63.04
CA ASN A 430 13.06 -41.33 63.09
C ASN A 430 14.02 -41.30 61.88
N SER A 431 14.26 -40.11 61.34
CA SER A 431 15.59 -39.70 60.83
C SER A 431 15.80 -38.21 61.13
N PRO A 432 17.05 -37.75 61.38
CA PRO A 432 17.29 -36.67 62.34
C PRO A 432 17.48 -35.28 61.71
N GLY A 433 17.41 -34.25 62.56
CA GLY A 433 17.79 -32.87 62.23
C GLY A 433 18.85 -32.33 63.21
N SER A 434 18.95 -30.98 63.28
CA SER A 434 19.83 -30.21 64.19
C SER A 434 21.34 -30.23 63.85
N SER A 435 22.14 -29.18 64.10
CA SER A 435 21.87 -27.86 64.71
C SER A 435 22.94 -26.79 64.39
N MET A 436 22.47 -25.55 64.27
CA MET A 436 23.09 -24.26 64.73
C MET A 436 24.53 -23.84 64.39
N SER A 437 24.60 -22.55 64.01
CA SER A 437 25.72 -21.60 63.97
C SER A 437 26.60 -21.57 65.25
N PRO A 438 27.84 -20.98 65.23
CA PRO A 438 27.94 -19.50 65.34
C PRO A 438 29.21 -18.81 64.74
N ALA A 439 29.12 -17.47 64.69
CA ALA A 439 30.16 -16.44 64.90
C ALA A 439 31.48 -16.35 64.09
N THR A 440 31.83 -15.10 63.74
CA THR A 440 33.13 -14.63 63.23
C THR A 440 34.22 -14.60 64.33
N PRO A 441 35.52 -14.66 63.97
CA PRO A 441 36.32 -13.42 64.02
C PRO A 441 37.36 -13.27 62.86
N ALA A 442 38.15 -12.18 62.90
CA ALA A 442 39.24 -11.85 61.98
C ALA A 442 40.57 -12.60 62.35
N ALA A 443 41.75 -12.45 61.71
CA ALA A 443 42.32 -11.35 60.93
C ALA A 443 43.62 -11.75 60.16
N LEU A 444 44.18 -10.81 59.36
CA LEU A 444 45.58 -10.74 58.85
C LEU A 444 46.00 -11.84 57.83
N SER A 445 46.95 -11.67 56.89
CA SER A 445 47.59 -10.54 56.18
C SER A 445 48.54 -11.14 55.11
N ALA A 446 49.01 -10.52 54.02
CA ALA A 446 48.78 -9.24 53.31
C ALA A 446 49.15 -9.51 51.80
N ALA A 447 49.53 -8.62 50.86
CA ALA A 447 49.83 -7.18 50.77
C ALA A 447 49.73 -6.72 49.28
N GLY A 448 49.91 -5.41 49.01
CA GLY A 448 50.07 -4.86 47.64
C GLY A 448 48.77 -4.30 47.04
N SER A 449 48.36 -3.04 47.27
CA SER A 449 48.98 -1.75 46.84
C SER A 449 48.86 -1.47 45.33
N LEU A 450 48.35 -0.33 44.85
CA LEU A 450 47.89 0.91 45.53
C LEU A 450 46.95 1.75 44.62
N PHE A 451 45.97 2.45 45.23
CA PHE A 451 45.52 3.86 45.03
C PHE A 451 45.38 4.50 43.61
N THR A 452 44.43 5.42 43.31
CA THR A 452 43.24 5.99 44.01
C THR A 452 42.41 6.86 43.06
N GLY A 453 41.14 7.13 43.41
CA GLY A 453 40.39 8.32 42.96
C GLY A 453 38.88 8.15 43.12
N ALA A 454 38.21 8.99 43.92
CA ALA A 454 36.78 8.82 44.24
C ALA A 454 36.03 10.15 44.48
N ALA A 455 34.84 10.25 43.86
CA ALA A 455 33.76 11.22 44.12
C ALA A 455 34.07 12.73 43.91
N PRO A 456 33.06 13.63 43.86
CA PRO A 456 31.60 13.42 43.89
C PRO A 456 30.85 13.91 42.62
N LEU A 457 29.52 13.78 42.63
CA LEU A 457 28.62 14.40 41.64
C LEU A 457 28.43 15.91 41.90
N PRO A 458 28.50 16.77 40.87
CA PRO A 458 27.85 18.08 40.83
C PRO A 458 26.42 17.99 40.21
N PRO A 459 25.57 19.03 40.35
CA PRO A 459 24.16 18.96 39.97
C PRO A 459 23.88 19.14 38.47
N LEU A 460 22.63 18.86 38.07
CA LEU A 460 22.06 19.22 36.78
C LEU A 460 22.22 20.72 36.50
N ALA A 461 22.82 21.04 35.36
CA ALA A 461 22.78 22.36 34.74
C ALA A 461 22.13 22.21 33.35
N GLU A 462 21.25 23.13 32.99
CA GLU A 462 20.52 23.09 31.72
C GLU A 462 21.49 23.34 30.55
N SER A 463 21.56 22.40 29.60
CA SER A 463 22.34 22.54 28.38
C SER A 463 21.38 22.61 27.19
N MET A 464 21.30 23.79 26.58
CA MET A 464 20.37 24.07 25.48
C MET A 464 20.82 23.36 24.21
N ALA A 465 19.99 22.46 23.67
CA ALA A 465 20.18 21.94 22.32
C ALA A 465 19.65 22.96 21.28
N PRO A 466 20.46 23.37 20.28
CA PRO A 466 19.97 24.18 19.17
C PRO A 466 19.13 23.31 18.23
N GLY A 467 17.81 23.45 18.30
CA GLY A 467 16.91 22.92 17.28
C GLY A 467 16.99 23.75 16.00
N TRP A 468 17.02 23.10 14.84
CA TRP A 468 16.91 23.74 13.54
C TRP A 468 15.46 23.68 13.05
N ASP A 469 14.79 24.83 13.00
CA ASP A 469 13.44 24.98 12.47
C ASP A 469 13.52 25.77 11.16
N LEU A 470 13.16 25.12 10.04
CA LEU A 470 13.10 25.74 8.70
C LEU A 470 11.66 26.13 8.31
N THR A 471 10.81 26.43 9.30
CA THR A 471 9.38 26.70 9.12
C THR A 471 8.85 27.95 9.84
N ARG A 472 9.69 28.95 10.14
CA ARG A 472 9.25 30.35 10.33
C ARG A 472 10.37 31.39 10.36
N ASP A 473 10.14 32.51 9.67
CA ASP A 473 10.62 33.83 10.09
C ASP A 473 9.59 34.91 9.67
N PRO A 474 9.03 35.71 10.58
CA PRO A 474 8.07 36.76 10.25
C PRO A 474 8.76 38.10 9.92
N HIS A 475 8.00 39.04 9.35
CA HIS A 475 8.41 40.43 9.04
C HIS A 475 9.35 40.64 7.85
N HIS A 476 8.80 40.49 6.64
CA HIS A 476 9.10 41.45 5.57
C HIS A 476 7.86 42.29 5.28
N PRO A 477 7.92 43.64 5.28
CA PRO A 477 6.76 44.47 4.99
C PRO A 477 6.52 44.59 3.48
N PHE A 478 5.31 44.25 3.05
CA PHE A 478 4.70 44.72 1.80
C PHE A 478 3.28 45.23 2.12
N PRO A 479 2.85 46.38 1.58
CA PRO A 479 1.55 46.95 1.91
C PRO A 479 0.42 46.31 1.10
N GLU A 480 -0.62 45.84 1.79
CA GLU A 480 -1.92 45.53 1.18
C GLU A 480 -2.78 46.80 1.10
N GLU A 481 -3.04 47.30 -0.10
CA GLU A 481 -4.25 48.06 -0.43
C GLU A 481 -4.84 47.52 -1.73
N LEU A 482 -6.15 47.74 -1.96
CA LEU A 482 -6.95 47.22 -3.07
C LEU A 482 -7.10 45.66 -3.02
N SER A 483 -8.23 45.06 -2.61
CA SER A 483 -9.60 45.54 -2.71
C SER A 483 -10.54 44.82 -1.73
N ARG A 484 -11.10 45.53 -0.74
CA ARG A 484 -12.21 45.04 0.09
C ARG A 484 -13.47 45.84 -0.21
N ALA A 485 -14.39 45.27 -0.98
CA ALA A 485 -15.68 45.87 -1.30
C ALA A 485 -16.83 44.87 -1.08
N SER A 486 -17.91 45.35 -0.44
CA SER A 486 -19.24 44.73 -0.35
C SER A 486 -19.33 43.23 0.01
N MET A 487 -19.44 42.94 1.31
CA MET A 487 -20.42 41.95 1.78
C MET A 487 -21.64 42.71 2.34
N THR A 488 -22.84 42.26 2.01
CA THR A 488 -24.09 42.59 2.73
C THR A 488 -24.98 41.34 2.76
N PRO A 489 -25.46 40.88 3.94
CA PRO A 489 -26.21 39.63 4.05
C PRO A 489 -27.73 39.86 3.99
N GLN A 490 -28.45 39.14 3.11
CA GLN A 490 -29.90 38.98 3.22
C GLN A 490 -30.44 37.88 2.29
N PHE A 491 -30.59 36.65 2.81
CA PHE A 491 -31.86 35.90 2.88
C PHE A 491 -31.64 34.55 3.57
N GLU A 492 -32.24 34.37 4.75
CA GLU A 492 -32.64 33.05 5.25
C GLU A 492 -34.10 32.80 4.84
N GLN A 493 -34.62 31.58 5.10
CA GLN A 493 -36.02 31.15 4.90
C GLN A 493 -36.36 30.96 3.40
N ASN A 494 -36.68 29.75 2.93
CA ASN A 494 -37.44 28.67 3.58
C ASN A 494 -37.11 27.26 3.05
N MET A 495 -37.35 26.27 3.92
CA MET A 495 -37.75 24.88 3.61
C MET A 495 -36.74 23.98 2.85
N GLU A 496 -36.73 22.66 3.01
CA GLU A 496 -37.54 21.77 3.87
C GLU A 496 -36.62 20.78 4.64
N ALA A 497 -37.19 19.94 5.52
CA ALA A 497 -36.42 19.05 6.40
C ALA A 497 -36.52 17.57 5.98
N GLU A 498 -35.38 16.88 5.94
CA GLU A 498 -35.27 15.43 5.75
C GLU A 498 -34.33 14.79 6.81
N ASP A 499 -34.34 13.45 6.90
CA ASP A 499 -33.95 12.61 8.05
C ASP A 499 -32.57 12.86 8.71
N PRO A 500 -32.45 12.67 10.05
CA PRO A 500 -31.18 12.78 10.78
C PRO A 500 -30.31 11.51 10.79
N ASP A 501 -30.82 10.35 10.33
CA ASP A 501 -30.16 9.04 10.53
C ASP A 501 -29.33 8.51 9.34
N LEU A 502 -29.09 9.32 8.30
CA LEU A 502 -28.14 8.98 7.23
C LEU A 502 -26.71 9.43 7.57
N GLN A 503 -25.99 8.59 8.31
CA GLN A 503 -24.55 8.75 8.54
C GLN A 503 -23.74 8.40 7.28
N GLU A 504 -23.57 9.38 6.38
CA GLU A 504 -22.53 9.31 5.34
C GLU A 504 -21.16 9.13 6.01
N VAL A 505 -20.48 8.00 5.75
CA VAL A 505 -19.12 7.77 6.23
C VAL A 505 -18.18 8.73 5.49
N PRO A 506 -17.53 9.70 6.17
CA PRO A 506 -16.73 10.70 5.47
C PRO A 506 -15.49 10.06 4.87
N LEU A 507 -15.34 10.16 3.55
CA LEU A 507 -14.11 9.80 2.84
C LEU A 507 -12.94 10.61 3.40
N LEU A 508 -12.05 9.92 4.12
CA LEU A 508 -10.94 10.52 4.88
C LEU A 508 -10.11 11.49 4.02
N ARG A 509 -10.16 12.77 4.36
CA ARG A 509 -9.31 13.78 3.72
C ARG A 509 -7.87 13.62 4.18
N TRP A 510 -6.99 13.41 3.21
CA TRP A 510 -5.57 13.13 3.42
C TRP A 510 -4.78 14.25 4.13
N SER A 511 -5.37 15.42 4.36
CA SER A 511 -4.78 16.57 5.06
C SER A 511 -4.48 16.32 6.54
N ASP A 512 -5.21 15.40 7.19
CA ASP A 512 -5.38 15.44 8.64
C ASP A 512 -4.38 14.52 9.40
N LEU A 513 -3.39 13.97 8.69
CA LEU A 513 -2.36 13.08 9.22
C LEU A 513 -1.21 13.84 9.92
N HIS A 514 -1.53 14.50 11.03
CA HIS A 514 -0.53 15.04 11.96
C HIS A 514 -0.35 14.11 13.17
N PRO A 515 0.88 13.71 13.57
CA PRO A 515 1.11 12.62 14.51
C PRO A 515 0.50 12.83 15.91
N ALA A 516 0.18 14.08 16.30
CA ALA A 516 -0.46 14.38 17.57
C ALA A 516 -1.94 13.96 17.68
N GLN A 517 -2.66 13.78 16.55
CA GLN A 517 -4.11 13.48 16.55
C GLN A 517 -4.44 11.98 16.42
N LEU A 518 -3.44 11.10 16.33
CA LEU A 518 -3.57 9.63 16.27
C LEU A 518 -4.24 8.97 17.51
N ARG A 519 -4.70 9.74 18.50
CA ARG A 519 -5.22 9.19 19.77
C ARG A 519 -6.74 9.18 19.94
N SER A 520 -7.49 10.13 19.37
CA SER A 520 -8.86 10.40 19.88
C SER A 520 -10.03 9.97 18.99
N ASN A 521 -10.08 10.36 17.71
CA ASN A 521 -11.39 10.44 17.02
C ASN A 521 -11.80 9.23 16.15
N LEU A 522 -10.89 8.32 15.79
CA LEU A 522 -11.20 7.07 15.06
C LEU A 522 -10.55 5.83 15.71
N TRP A 523 -9.84 6.03 16.81
CA TRP A 523 -8.83 5.10 17.32
C TRP A 523 -9.34 4.28 18.51
N GLU A 524 -10.10 4.88 19.42
CA GLU A 524 -10.51 4.23 20.67
C GLU A 524 -11.35 2.95 20.50
N PRO A 525 -12.40 2.84 19.66
CA PRO A 525 -13.22 1.62 19.62
C PRO A 525 -12.52 0.43 18.93
N VAL A 526 -11.74 0.67 17.86
CA VAL A 526 -11.05 -0.39 17.13
C VAL A 526 -9.76 -0.80 17.85
N VAL A 527 -8.99 0.16 18.36
CA VAL A 527 -7.73 -0.14 19.03
C VAL A 527 -7.89 -0.43 20.52
N SER A 528 -8.98 -0.08 21.19
CA SER A 528 -9.29 -0.72 22.48
C SER A 528 -9.44 -2.23 22.28
N ARG A 529 -10.30 -2.69 21.36
CA ARG A 529 -10.50 -4.12 21.07
C ARG A 529 -9.20 -4.83 20.66
N ILE A 530 -8.50 -4.30 19.65
CA ILE A 530 -7.23 -4.89 19.19
C ILE A 530 -6.15 -4.82 20.28
N SER A 531 -6.02 -3.74 21.07
CA SER A 531 -5.05 -3.72 22.16
C SER A 531 -5.43 -4.59 23.35
N THR A 532 -6.72 -4.84 23.62
CA THR A 532 -7.14 -5.84 24.63
C THR A 532 -6.86 -7.26 24.18
N GLU A 533 -7.15 -7.62 22.92
CA GLU A 533 -6.79 -8.91 22.30
C GLU A 533 -5.28 -9.16 22.40
N LEU A 534 -4.45 -8.13 22.15
CA LEU A 534 -3.00 -8.24 22.11
C LEU A 534 -2.32 -8.09 23.48
N ALA A 535 -2.93 -7.38 24.44
CA ALA A 535 -2.43 -7.25 25.81
C ALA A 535 -2.78 -8.45 26.69
N ALA A 536 -3.71 -9.31 26.26
CA ALA A 536 -4.07 -10.55 26.97
C ALA A 536 -2.97 -11.63 26.97
N PHE A 537 -1.92 -11.49 26.15
CA PHE A 537 -0.83 -12.46 26.09
C PHE A 537 0.10 -12.37 27.32
N PRO A 538 0.32 -13.48 28.07
CA PRO A 538 1.21 -13.48 29.22
C PRO A 538 2.67 -13.30 28.81
N ARG A 539 3.34 -12.29 29.37
CA ARG A 539 4.77 -12.01 29.12
C ARG A 539 5.65 -13.18 29.63
N PRO A 540 6.46 -13.83 28.79
CA PRO A 540 7.34 -14.91 29.23
C PRO A 540 8.50 -14.35 30.07
N LEU A 541 8.50 -14.68 31.37
CA LEU A 541 9.52 -14.28 32.33
C LEU A 541 10.78 -15.14 32.17
N LEU A 542 11.61 -14.81 31.18
CA LEU A 542 12.88 -15.51 30.90
C LEU A 542 13.95 -15.18 31.95
N TRP A 543 14.03 -15.99 33.00
CA TRP A 543 15.26 -16.14 33.78
C TRP A 543 16.27 -16.99 32.98
N GLY A 544 17.49 -16.50 32.81
CA GLY A 544 18.53 -17.19 32.02
C GLY A 544 19.34 -18.21 32.81
N GLY A 545 19.92 -19.20 32.13
CA GLY A 545 20.85 -20.17 32.75
C GLY A 545 21.44 -21.25 31.83
N ALA A 546 22.74 -21.14 31.56
CA ALA A 546 23.69 -22.22 31.25
C ALA A 546 23.48 -23.18 30.03
N LEU A 547 24.20 -22.86 28.95
CA LEU A 547 25.26 -23.68 28.31
C LEU A 547 25.23 -25.23 28.38
N VAL A 548 25.29 -25.85 27.20
CA VAL A 548 26.08 -27.08 26.93
C VAL A 548 26.91 -26.86 25.64
N VAL A 549 28.07 -27.51 25.49
CA VAL A 549 29.12 -27.16 24.51
C VAL A 549 29.57 -28.36 23.65
N GLY A 550 29.80 -28.11 22.35
CA GLY A 550 30.58 -28.95 21.43
C GLY A 550 29.77 -29.89 20.51
N GLY A 551 30.21 -30.19 19.27
CA GLY A 551 31.36 -29.66 18.52
C GLY A 551 31.62 -30.42 17.20
N GLY A 552 32.29 -29.78 16.22
CA GLY A 552 32.56 -30.29 14.85
C GLY A 552 31.97 -29.35 13.78
N LEU A 553 32.72 -28.60 12.97
CA LEU A 553 33.72 -28.96 11.93
C LEU A 553 33.08 -29.74 10.75
N LEU A 554 33.20 -29.36 9.47
CA LEU A 554 33.93 -28.25 8.82
C LEU A 554 33.43 -28.01 7.36
N ALA A 555 34.04 -27.03 6.66
CA ALA A 555 34.20 -26.91 5.19
C ALA A 555 33.03 -26.37 4.30
N THR A 556 33.07 -25.05 4.07
CA THR A 556 33.13 -24.38 2.73
C THR A 556 32.30 -24.88 1.52
N GLY A 557 31.51 -23.97 0.94
CA GLY A 557 31.02 -24.05 -0.45
C GLY A 557 30.29 -22.78 -0.88
N TRP A 558 30.72 -22.12 -1.95
CA TRP A 558 30.12 -20.89 -2.46
C TRP A 558 29.50 -21.10 -3.86
N TRP A 559 28.54 -20.24 -4.17
CA TRP A 559 28.13 -19.79 -5.51
C TRP A 559 27.02 -20.51 -6.31
N LEU A 560 26.45 -19.70 -7.20
CA LEU A 560 25.23 -19.82 -8.00
C LEU A 560 25.15 -21.06 -8.91
N TRP A 561 23.92 -21.41 -9.31
CA TRP A 561 23.57 -21.35 -10.74
C TRP A 561 22.08 -21.13 -11.02
N SER A 562 21.82 -20.57 -12.21
CA SER A 562 20.52 -20.43 -12.88
C SER A 562 20.51 -21.35 -14.12
N PRO A 563 19.36 -21.56 -14.79
CA PRO A 563 19.13 -22.79 -15.54
C PRO A 563 19.88 -22.91 -16.88
N HIS A 564 19.94 -24.15 -17.39
CA HIS A 564 20.45 -24.48 -18.71
C HIS A 564 19.38 -25.20 -19.54
N VAL A 565 19.44 -25.00 -20.86
CA VAL A 565 18.54 -25.60 -21.86
C VAL A 565 19.38 -26.46 -22.80
N ALA A 566 19.03 -27.74 -22.96
CA ALA A 566 19.48 -28.55 -24.09
C ALA A 566 18.53 -29.74 -24.37
N ASP A 567 18.25 -29.88 -25.67
CA ASP A 567 17.43 -30.83 -26.41
C ASP A 567 17.83 -32.33 -26.29
N GLN A 568 17.04 -33.18 -26.98
CA GLN A 568 17.15 -34.63 -27.24
C GLN A 568 16.43 -35.57 -26.25
N GLY A 569 15.73 -36.64 -26.70
CA GLY A 569 15.60 -37.09 -28.09
C GLY A 569 14.46 -38.09 -28.39
N ARG A 570 14.18 -38.19 -29.68
CA ARG A 570 13.14 -38.94 -30.41
C ARG A 570 13.16 -40.47 -30.21
N GLN A 571 11.99 -41.11 -30.24
CA GLN A 571 11.81 -42.45 -30.81
C GLN A 571 10.48 -42.54 -31.58
N ASP A 572 10.47 -43.28 -32.68
CA ASP A 572 9.42 -43.23 -33.72
C ASP A 572 8.42 -44.40 -33.65
N SER A 573 7.24 -44.21 -34.26
CA SER A 573 6.40 -45.28 -34.81
C SER A 573 5.54 -44.74 -35.96
N GLN A 574 5.61 -45.37 -37.14
CA GLN A 574 4.88 -45.02 -38.37
C GLN A 574 3.95 -46.18 -38.82
N VAL A 575 3.32 -46.01 -40.00
CA VAL A 575 2.39 -46.93 -40.72
C VAL A 575 0.92 -46.76 -40.27
N ALA A 576 -0.05 -46.38 -41.12
CA ALA A 576 0.03 -45.92 -42.52
C ALA A 576 -1.20 -45.06 -42.95
N ALA A 577 -1.08 -44.47 -44.15
CA ALA A 577 -2.14 -43.85 -44.96
C ALA A 577 -2.24 -44.63 -46.31
N PRO A 578 -3.19 -44.41 -47.26
CA PRO A 578 -3.99 -43.19 -47.55
C PRO A 578 -5.50 -43.52 -47.81
N GLN A 579 -6.36 -42.84 -48.61
CA GLN A 579 -6.24 -41.80 -49.66
C GLN A 579 -7.61 -41.12 -49.98
N LYS A 580 -7.55 -40.02 -50.76
CA LYS A 580 -8.55 -39.46 -51.72
C LYS A 580 -9.63 -38.47 -51.25
N THR A 581 -9.86 -37.53 -52.18
CA THR A 581 -10.72 -36.33 -52.28
C THR A 581 -12.02 -36.64 -53.07
N PRO A 582 -12.91 -35.68 -53.49
CA PRO A 582 -13.00 -34.21 -53.28
C PRO A 582 -14.41 -33.68 -52.87
N SER A 583 -14.59 -32.35 -52.89
CA SER A 583 -15.87 -31.61 -52.74
C SER A 583 -16.83 -31.71 -53.94
N PRO A 584 -18.07 -31.19 -53.80
CA PRO A 584 -18.62 -30.26 -54.82
C PRO A 584 -19.31 -29.00 -54.22
N SER A 585 -19.83 -28.11 -55.08
CA SER A 585 -20.29 -26.76 -54.72
C SER A 585 -21.66 -26.38 -55.33
N SER A 586 -22.34 -25.40 -54.71
CA SER A 586 -23.39 -24.51 -55.27
C SER A 586 -24.78 -25.09 -55.61
N THR A 587 -25.86 -24.40 -55.20
CA THR A 587 -26.80 -23.61 -56.07
C THR A 587 -28.19 -23.39 -55.43
N ALA A 588 -28.81 -22.24 -55.75
CA ALA A 588 -30.24 -21.86 -55.60
C ALA A 588 -30.79 -21.33 -54.24
N ALA A 589 -31.60 -20.26 -54.37
CA ALA A 589 -32.66 -19.81 -53.45
C ALA A 589 -34.00 -19.81 -54.25
N PRO A 590 -35.18 -19.74 -53.59
CA PRO A 590 -35.92 -18.47 -53.66
C PRO A 590 -36.87 -18.12 -52.48
N THR A 591 -36.97 -16.80 -52.22
CA THR A 591 -38.18 -15.96 -51.99
C THR A 591 -39.33 -16.38 -51.03
N GLN A 592 -39.45 -15.59 -49.93
CA GLN A 592 -40.63 -15.01 -49.24
C GLN A 592 -42.07 -15.55 -49.42
N PRO A 593 -42.89 -15.43 -48.34
CA PRO A 593 -44.08 -14.55 -48.37
C PRO A 593 -43.99 -13.22 -47.57
N GLN A 594 -44.98 -12.35 -47.73
CA GLN A 594 -45.07 -10.95 -47.26
C GLN A 594 -45.95 -10.81 -45.97
N ALA A 595 -45.65 -9.90 -45.02
CA ALA A 595 -46.20 -8.52 -44.81
C ALA A 595 -47.73 -8.47 -44.47
N GLN A 596 -48.31 -7.51 -43.72
CA GLN A 596 -47.99 -6.15 -43.21
C GLN A 596 -49.09 -5.79 -42.13
N PRO A 597 -49.29 -4.57 -41.56
CA PRO A 597 -48.46 -3.34 -41.46
C PRO A 597 -48.42 -2.65 -40.06
N SER A 598 -47.70 -1.53 -39.99
CA SER A 598 -47.79 -0.42 -39.00
C SER A 598 -47.26 -0.66 -37.57
N ALA A 599 -46.67 0.32 -36.87
CA ALA A 599 -46.51 1.75 -37.18
C ALA A 599 -45.03 2.24 -37.09
N THR A 600 -44.75 3.42 -37.66
CA THR A 600 -43.39 3.95 -37.82
C THR A 600 -43.10 5.14 -36.89
N MET A 601 -41.98 5.09 -36.17
CA MET A 601 -41.13 6.26 -35.92
C MET A 601 -39.65 5.85 -36.04
N PRO A 602 -38.77 6.68 -36.63
CA PRO A 602 -37.35 6.37 -36.77
C PRO A 602 -36.58 6.77 -35.51
N THR A 603 -36.04 5.78 -34.78
CA THR A 603 -35.13 6.04 -33.65
C THR A 603 -33.78 6.56 -34.17
N PRO A 604 -33.24 7.68 -33.65
CA PRO A 604 -31.95 8.24 -34.11
C PRO A 604 -30.77 7.42 -33.56
N ALA A 605 -30.27 6.50 -34.39
CA ALA A 605 -29.12 5.65 -34.11
C ALA A 605 -27.88 6.08 -34.92
N GLN A 606 -26.69 5.83 -34.37
CA GLN A 606 -25.38 5.82 -35.06
C GLN A 606 -24.79 7.18 -35.52
N ALA A 607 -25.22 8.32 -34.97
CA ALA A 607 -24.46 9.57 -35.07
C ALA A 607 -23.44 9.66 -33.92
N LEU A 608 -22.14 9.68 -34.25
CA LEU A 608 -21.06 10.13 -33.36
C LEU A 608 -20.43 11.39 -33.95
N PRO A 609 -20.06 12.41 -33.15
CA PRO A 609 -20.09 12.44 -31.67
C PRO A 609 -21.50 12.51 -31.07
N LEU A 610 -21.66 12.09 -29.81
CA LEU A 610 -22.96 11.96 -29.15
C LEU A 610 -23.31 13.21 -28.32
N GLU A 611 -24.37 13.92 -28.70
CA GLU A 611 -24.76 15.22 -28.08
C GLU A 611 -26.13 15.20 -27.37
N ALA A 612 -26.77 14.04 -27.20
CA ALA A 612 -28.03 13.91 -26.46
C ALA A 612 -27.88 14.35 -24.99
N ALA A 613 -28.83 15.11 -24.44
CA ALA A 613 -28.78 15.56 -23.04
C ALA A 613 -28.87 14.37 -22.07
N GLU A 614 -29.85 13.50 -22.29
CA GLU A 614 -30.00 12.22 -21.62
C GLU A 614 -29.83 11.11 -22.67
N PRO A 615 -28.63 10.53 -22.82
CA PRO A 615 -28.39 9.48 -23.80
C PRO A 615 -29.06 8.16 -23.36
N SER A 616 -29.63 7.42 -24.31
CA SER A 616 -30.18 6.09 -24.04
C SER A 616 -29.09 5.02 -23.96
N GLU A 617 -29.39 3.87 -23.35
CA GLU A 617 -28.48 2.72 -23.28
C GLU A 617 -27.91 2.32 -24.66
N ALA A 618 -28.76 2.32 -25.71
CA ALA A 618 -28.33 2.03 -27.08
C ALA A 618 -27.37 3.08 -27.66
N GLN A 619 -27.50 4.36 -27.26
CA GLN A 619 -26.58 5.42 -27.65
C GLN A 619 -25.25 5.33 -26.87
N MET A 620 -25.31 5.02 -25.58
CA MET A 620 -24.11 4.76 -24.75
C MET A 620 -23.34 3.52 -25.21
N ARG A 621 -24.05 2.48 -25.64
CA ARG A 621 -23.45 1.28 -26.26
C ARG A 621 -22.73 1.61 -27.55
N ALA A 622 -23.36 2.38 -28.45
CA ALA A 622 -22.72 2.83 -29.69
C ALA A 622 -21.48 3.73 -29.43
N LEU A 623 -21.50 4.55 -28.37
CA LEU A 623 -20.35 5.35 -27.95
C LEU A 623 -19.20 4.47 -27.41
N LEU A 624 -19.50 3.47 -26.58
CA LEU A 624 -18.51 2.50 -26.09
C LEU A 624 -17.92 1.65 -27.23
N GLU A 625 -18.76 1.12 -28.12
CA GLU A 625 -18.32 0.34 -29.29
C GLU A 625 -17.47 1.18 -30.24
N GLY A 626 -17.82 2.47 -30.42
CA GLY A 626 -17.00 3.44 -31.16
C GLY A 626 -15.62 3.68 -30.54
N TRP A 627 -15.53 3.83 -29.22
CA TRP A 627 -14.25 3.92 -28.50
C TRP A 627 -13.40 2.64 -28.65
N LEU A 628 -14.00 1.47 -28.44
CA LEU A 628 -13.29 0.19 -28.52
C LEU A 628 -12.76 -0.06 -29.94
N ALA A 629 -13.56 0.21 -30.98
CA ALA A 629 -13.15 0.12 -32.37
C ALA A 629 -12.04 1.13 -32.73
N ALA A 630 -12.14 2.37 -32.23
CA ALA A 630 -11.10 3.39 -32.45
C ALA A 630 -9.77 3.02 -31.78
N LYS A 631 -9.80 2.52 -30.52
CA LYS A 631 -8.60 2.00 -29.85
C LYS A 631 -7.98 0.83 -30.62
N ALA A 632 -8.79 -0.15 -31.04
CA ALA A 632 -8.30 -1.32 -31.75
C ALA A 632 -7.60 -0.96 -33.07
N ALA A 633 -8.20 -0.08 -33.88
CA ALA A 633 -7.60 0.40 -35.13
C ALA A 633 -6.26 1.13 -34.89
N VAL A 634 -6.22 2.07 -33.93
CA VAL A 634 -5.00 2.83 -33.63
C VAL A 634 -3.87 1.91 -33.15
N LEU A 635 -4.14 0.88 -32.34
CA LEU A 635 -3.10 -0.06 -31.92
C LEU A 635 -2.65 -1.03 -33.03
N ALA A 636 -3.54 -1.38 -33.96
CA ALA A 636 -3.19 -2.12 -35.18
C ALA A 636 -2.31 -1.30 -36.15
N GLY A 637 -2.27 0.04 -35.98
CA GLY A 637 -1.60 0.98 -36.88
C GLY A 637 -2.49 1.46 -38.03
N ASP A 638 -3.78 1.14 -37.99
CA ASP A 638 -4.79 1.56 -38.97
C ASP A 638 -5.42 2.90 -38.59
N LYS A 639 -5.97 3.62 -39.57
CA LYS A 639 -6.73 4.85 -39.29
C LYS A 639 -8.12 4.48 -38.73
N PRO A 640 -8.51 4.97 -37.54
CA PRO A 640 -9.81 4.65 -36.97
C PRO A 640 -10.95 5.32 -37.76
N ALA A 641 -12.11 4.65 -37.81
CA ALA A 641 -13.30 5.16 -38.49
C ALA A 641 -13.94 6.38 -37.78
N VAL A 642 -13.72 6.50 -36.48
CA VAL A 642 -14.10 7.64 -35.64
C VAL A 642 -12.84 8.11 -34.90
N ALA A 643 -12.59 9.42 -34.87
CA ALA A 643 -11.43 10.00 -34.19
C ALA A 643 -11.52 9.75 -32.66
N LEU A 644 -10.38 9.53 -31.98
CA LEU A 644 -10.39 9.23 -30.54
C LEU A 644 -11.02 10.38 -29.75
N GLU A 645 -10.81 11.61 -30.19
CA GLU A 645 -11.30 12.86 -29.60
C GLU A 645 -12.82 13.01 -29.72
N ALA A 646 -13.46 12.30 -30.65
CA ALA A 646 -14.92 12.32 -30.82
C ALA A 646 -15.66 11.36 -29.87
N VAL A 647 -14.93 10.50 -29.15
CA VAL A 647 -15.48 9.46 -28.26
C VAL A 647 -14.81 9.40 -26.88
N ALA A 648 -13.63 10.01 -26.72
CA ALA A 648 -12.83 10.00 -25.50
C ALA A 648 -12.13 11.34 -25.25
N ARG A 649 -11.83 11.60 -23.97
CA ARG A 649 -11.07 12.77 -23.53
C ARG A 649 -9.59 12.65 -23.92
N SER A 650 -8.90 13.79 -24.01
CA SER A 650 -7.49 13.87 -24.46
C SER A 650 -6.52 13.02 -23.63
N ASN A 651 -6.78 12.81 -22.34
CA ASN A 651 -6.02 11.89 -21.49
C ASN A 651 -6.12 10.43 -21.95
N GLN A 652 -7.32 9.97 -22.36
CA GLN A 652 -7.55 8.62 -22.86
C GLN A 652 -7.01 8.44 -24.28
N ALA A 653 -7.18 9.44 -25.15
CA ALA A 653 -6.60 9.45 -26.50
C ALA A 653 -5.07 9.37 -26.45
N ALA A 654 -4.42 10.27 -25.71
CA ALA A 654 -2.96 10.31 -25.57
C ALA A 654 -2.38 9.04 -24.90
N ALA A 655 -3.15 8.34 -24.07
CA ALA A 655 -2.75 7.05 -23.51
C ALA A 655 -2.65 5.96 -24.59
N VAL A 656 -3.63 5.87 -25.50
CA VAL A 656 -3.64 4.94 -26.64
C VAL A 656 -2.58 5.31 -27.68
N GLU A 657 -2.40 6.60 -27.98
CA GLU A 657 -1.30 7.05 -28.85
C GLU A 657 0.08 6.79 -28.23
N GLY A 658 0.21 6.93 -26.91
CA GLY A 658 1.41 6.55 -26.18
C GLY A 658 1.69 5.05 -26.24
N GLU A 659 0.64 4.23 -26.26
CA GLU A 659 0.73 2.78 -26.44
C GLU A 659 1.18 2.42 -27.86
N ARG A 660 0.51 2.96 -28.89
CA ARG A 660 0.90 2.83 -30.32
C ARG A 660 2.35 3.27 -30.56
N ARG A 661 2.83 4.35 -29.93
CA ARG A 661 4.24 4.80 -30.02
C ARG A 661 5.20 3.81 -29.36
N ARG A 662 4.86 3.23 -28.20
CA ARG A 662 5.70 2.19 -27.53
C ARG A 662 5.81 0.91 -28.36
N ASP A 663 4.74 0.53 -29.07
CA ASP A 663 4.75 -0.63 -29.95
C ASP A 663 5.50 -0.35 -31.26
N GLN A 664 5.34 0.86 -31.82
CA GLN A 664 6.12 1.30 -32.99
C GLN A 664 7.62 1.35 -32.71
N ALA A 665 8.03 1.81 -31.53
CA ALA A 665 9.43 1.82 -31.08
C ALA A 665 10.03 0.41 -30.83
N ARG A 666 9.26 -0.66 -31.09
CA ARG A 666 9.65 -2.06 -30.96
C ARG A 666 9.33 -2.88 -32.22
N ASP A 667 8.93 -2.23 -33.32
CA ASP A 667 8.46 -2.85 -34.56
C ASP A 667 7.28 -3.83 -34.35
N ARG A 668 6.30 -3.42 -33.53
CA ARG A 668 5.10 -4.20 -33.16
C ARG A 668 3.79 -3.52 -33.52
N ARG A 669 2.70 -4.30 -33.52
CA ARG A 669 1.30 -3.83 -33.49
C ARG A 669 0.40 -4.83 -32.78
N GLN A 670 -0.73 -4.37 -32.26
CA GLN A 670 -1.73 -5.23 -31.60
C GLN A 670 -2.97 -5.35 -32.49
N VAL A 671 -3.49 -6.56 -32.66
CA VAL A 671 -4.80 -6.82 -33.29
C VAL A 671 -5.75 -7.25 -32.19
N ILE A 672 -6.81 -6.47 -31.95
CA ILE A 672 -7.75 -6.66 -30.84
C ILE A 672 -9.14 -6.98 -31.40
N ASP A 673 -9.76 -8.08 -30.95
CA ASP A 673 -11.19 -8.36 -31.12
C ASP A 673 -11.88 -8.11 -29.77
N THR A 674 -12.88 -7.23 -29.74
CA THR A 674 -13.67 -6.93 -28.54
C THR A 674 -15.14 -6.79 -28.90
N LYS A 675 -16.01 -7.43 -28.11
CA LYS A 675 -17.46 -7.44 -28.33
C LYS A 675 -18.19 -7.18 -27.01
N VAL A 676 -19.07 -6.18 -26.99
CA VAL A 676 -19.94 -5.90 -25.83
C VAL A 676 -21.03 -6.97 -25.79
N LEU A 677 -21.06 -7.75 -24.70
CA LEU A 677 -22.06 -8.78 -24.44
C LEU A 677 -23.27 -8.14 -23.75
N ASP A 678 -23.09 -7.68 -22.52
CA ASP A 678 -24.08 -6.93 -21.74
C ASP A 678 -23.59 -5.50 -21.45
N LEU A 679 -24.51 -4.57 -21.23
CA LEU A 679 -24.23 -3.19 -20.85
C LEU A 679 -25.37 -2.65 -19.99
N ARG A 680 -25.03 -2.08 -18.83
CA ARG A 680 -26.01 -1.50 -17.90
C ARG A 680 -25.54 -0.14 -17.42
N ILE A 681 -26.40 0.87 -17.50
CA ILE A 681 -26.15 2.17 -16.89
C ILE A 681 -26.40 2.04 -15.38
N THR A 682 -25.40 2.43 -14.57
CA THR A 682 -25.47 2.37 -13.10
C THR A 682 -25.59 3.75 -12.46
N GLU A 683 -25.19 4.81 -13.16
CA GLU A 683 -25.36 6.21 -12.74
C GLU A 683 -25.65 7.06 -13.99
N GLN A 684 -26.66 7.93 -13.95
CA GLN A 684 -26.96 8.85 -15.03
C GLN A 684 -27.33 10.24 -14.48
N SER A 685 -26.65 11.26 -15.00
CA SER A 685 -26.87 12.67 -14.70
C SER A 685 -26.60 13.51 -15.96
N PRO A 686 -27.00 14.80 -16.01
CA PRO A 686 -26.82 15.65 -17.20
C PRO A 686 -25.37 15.86 -17.66
N ARG A 687 -24.37 15.52 -16.83
CA ARG A 687 -22.94 15.70 -17.13
C ARG A 687 -22.06 14.47 -16.89
N ARG A 688 -22.59 13.39 -16.31
CA ARG A 688 -21.87 12.13 -16.04
C ARG A 688 -22.78 10.92 -16.23
N VAL A 689 -22.29 9.93 -16.96
CA VAL A 689 -22.90 8.59 -17.06
C VAL A 689 -21.85 7.56 -16.67
N VAL A 690 -22.20 6.67 -15.75
CA VAL A 690 -21.41 5.47 -15.42
C VAL A 690 -22.17 4.26 -15.92
N LEU A 691 -21.46 3.37 -16.61
CA LEU A 691 -22.00 2.10 -17.09
C LEU A 691 -21.04 0.97 -16.80
N VAL A 692 -21.60 -0.22 -16.56
CA VAL A 692 -20.88 -1.48 -16.45
C VAL A 692 -21.14 -2.27 -17.72
N ALA A 693 -20.08 -2.75 -18.38
CA ALA A 693 -20.16 -3.53 -19.60
C ALA A 693 -19.42 -4.87 -19.45
N GLU A 694 -20.08 -5.95 -19.83
CA GLU A 694 -19.48 -7.28 -19.95
C GLU A 694 -18.91 -7.41 -21.37
N LEU A 695 -17.60 -7.62 -21.49
CA LEU A 695 -16.89 -7.64 -22.76
C LEU A 695 -16.26 -9.01 -23.00
N ARG A 696 -16.44 -9.57 -24.20
CA ARG A 696 -15.58 -10.63 -24.72
C ARG A 696 -14.37 -9.97 -25.38
N TYR A 697 -13.16 -10.33 -24.94
CA TYR A 697 -11.90 -9.74 -25.39
C TYR A 697 -10.89 -10.82 -25.80
N SER A 698 -10.12 -10.56 -26.86
CA SER A 698 -8.89 -11.27 -27.23
C SER A 698 -7.97 -10.36 -28.04
N ASP A 699 -6.66 -10.59 -27.96
CA ASP A 699 -5.67 -9.86 -28.74
C ASP A 699 -4.55 -10.76 -29.31
N GLN A 700 -3.81 -10.20 -30.26
CA GLN A 700 -2.55 -10.74 -30.77
C GLN A 700 -1.55 -9.61 -30.96
N THR A 701 -0.35 -9.74 -30.39
CA THR A 701 0.75 -8.83 -30.71
C THR A 701 1.55 -9.40 -31.87
N LEU A 702 1.68 -8.63 -32.95
CA LEU A 702 2.40 -8.99 -34.17
C LEU A 702 3.71 -8.22 -34.29
N ALA A 703 4.74 -8.87 -34.83
CA ALA A 703 5.96 -8.24 -35.33
C ALA A 703 5.74 -7.55 -36.70
N ALA A 704 6.72 -6.77 -37.15
CA ALA A 704 6.69 -6.08 -38.44
C ALA A 704 6.67 -7.01 -39.68
N ASP A 705 7.11 -8.26 -39.56
CA ASP A 705 6.97 -9.29 -40.60
C ASP A 705 5.60 -9.98 -40.58
N GLY A 706 4.74 -9.66 -39.61
CA GLY A 706 3.43 -10.26 -39.39
C GLY A 706 3.45 -11.52 -38.50
N ALA A 707 4.60 -11.95 -37.97
CA ALA A 707 4.66 -13.07 -37.05
C ALA A 707 3.98 -12.74 -35.70
N VAL A 708 3.24 -13.70 -35.15
CA VAL A 708 2.61 -13.57 -33.83
C VAL A 708 3.67 -13.71 -32.75
N ILE A 709 3.85 -12.67 -31.93
CA ILE A 709 4.75 -12.66 -30.76
C ILE A 709 4.01 -13.19 -29.53
N GLU A 710 2.77 -12.74 -29.32
CA GLU A 710 1.99 -12.94 -28.10
C GLU A 710 0.49 -12.97 -28.44
N THR A 711 -0.33 -13.63 -27.63
CA THR A 711 -1.77 -13.80 -27.88
C THR A 711 -2.54 -14.00 -26.59
N THR A 712 -3.50 -13.13 -26.29
CA THR A 712 -4.45 -13.35 -25.20
C THR A 712 -5.66 -14.12 -25.74
N PRO A 713 -5.92 -15.37 -25.30
CA PRO A 713 -7.05 -16.16 -25.79
C PRO A 713 -8.40 -15.53 -25.36
N PRO A 714 -9.49 -15.74 -26.12
CA PRO A 714 -10.78 -15.11 -25.84
C PRO A 714 -11.32 -15.40 -24.44
N PHE A 715 -11.47 -14.34 -23.64
CA PHE A 715 -12.06 -14.39 -22.30
C PHE A 715 -13.11 -13.29 -22.10
N THR A 716 -13.90 -13.41 -21.03
CA THR A 716 -14.88 -12.40 -20.63
C THR A 716 -14.30 -11.54 -19.52
N LEU A 717 -14.52 -10.23 -19.59
CA LEU A 717 -14.15 -9.26 -18.55
C LEU A 717 -15.26 -8.22 -18.35
N THR A 718 -15.56 -7.91 -17.10
CA THR A 718 -16.45 -6.82 -16.70
C THR A 718 -15.63 -5.55 -16.54
N ASN A 719 -16.07 -4.45 -17.13
CA ASN A 719 -15.43 -3.13 -17.02
C ASN A 719 -16.47 -2.05 -16.69
N THR A 720 -16.11 -1.12 -15.82
CA THR A 720 -16.87 0.10 -15.55
C THR A 720 -16.29 1.24 -16.37
N TYR A 721 -17.14 1.95 -17.11
CA TYR A 721 -16.79 3.10 -17.95
C TYR A 721 -17.48 4.36 -17.44
N VAL A 722 -16.74 5.46 -17.33
CA VAL A 722 -17.24 6.78 -16.92
C VAL A 722 -17.16 7.74 -18.10
N PHE A 723 -18.33 8.11 -18.62
CA PHE A 723 -18.49 9.11 -19.65
C PHE A 723 -18.88 10.46 -19.04
N GLY A 724 -18.33 11.55 -19.58
CA GLY A 724 -18.50 12.89 -19.04
C GLY A 724 -18.70 13.93 -20.13
N ARG A 725 -19.59 14.88 -19.84
CA ARG A 725 -19.99 15.99 -20.70
C ARG A 725 -19.93 17.29 -19.93
N GLU A 726 -19.43 18.35 -20.54
CA GLU A 726 -19.56 19.72 -20.01
C GLU A 726 -20.64 20.44 -20.81
N ASP A 727 -20.27 21.01 -21.96
CA ASP A 727 -21.17 21.67 -22.92
C ASP A 727 -21.03 21.11 -24.36
N GLY A 728 -19.99 20.31 -24.63
CA GLY A 728 -19.76 19.60 -25.89
C GLY A 728 -20.43 18.21 -25.96
N PRO A 729 -19.89 17.23 -26.70
CA PRO A 729 -20.41 15.86 -26.74
C PRO A 729 -20.00 15.01 -25.52
N TRP A 730 -20.61 13.84 -25.38
CA TRP A 730 -20.20 12.80 -24.44
C TRP A 730 -18.88 12.16 -24.85
N GLN A 731 -17.92 12.13 -23.92
CA GLN A 731 -16.60 11.53 -24.12
C GLN A 731 -16.23 10.65 -22.92
N LEU A 732 -15.52 9.54 -23.17
CA LEU A 732 -14.93 8.70 -22.12
C LEU A 732 -13.89 9.50 -21.31
N VAL A 733 -14.08 9.58 -19.99
CA VAL A 733 -13.18 10.24 -19.04
C VAL A 733 -12.19 9.23 -18.44
N SER A 734 -12.72 8.07 -18.03
CA SER A 734 -11.96 6.97 -17.45
C SER A 734 -12.72 5.64 -17.58
N PHE A 735 -11.98 4.54 -17.46
CA PHE A 735 -12.54 3.20 -17.30
C PHE A 735 -11.65 2.40 -16.35
N HIS A 736 -12.22 1.38 -15.71
CA HIS A 736 -11.51 0.44 -14.86
C HIS A 736 -12.18 -0.93 -14.94
N ARG A 737 -11.46 -1.98 -14.51
CA ARG A 737 -12.04 -3.31 -14.41
C ARG A 737 -13.08 -3.32 -13.29
N GLY A 738 -14.19 -4.02 -13.52
CA GLY A 738 -15.09 -4.45 -12.44
C GLY A 738 -14.49 -5.65 -11.71
N GLY A 739 -14.85 -5.82 -10.43
CA GLY A 739 -14.56 -7.05 -9.69
C GLY A 739 -15.25 -8.26 -10.30
#